data_AF-A0A7J6U9R3-F1
#
_entry.id   AF-A0A7J6U9R3-F1
#
_cell.length_a   1.000
_cell.length_b   1.000
_cell.length_c   1.000
_cell.angle_alpha   90.00
_cell.angle_beta   90.00
_cell.angle_gamma   90.00
#
_symmetry.space_group_name_H-M   'P 1'
#
loop_
_entity.id
_entity.type
_entity.pdbx_description
1 polymer ?
#
loop_
_entity_poly.entity_id
_entity_poly.type
_entity_poly.pdbx_seq_one_letter_code
_entity_poly.pdbx_strand_id
1 'polypeptide(L)'
;MVTSSLSVITSAAVKGAVAAAPPMKVSTCDQMRRCDKNATDKYSIPSALLMENAGITSYRCLTELLPNNRMTPQTKVLVVCGPGNNGGDGFVVARYVHSNGGQVRVILLNSREKYHGDASTNLNIVDCIPGIPVEIATTEEAISAAVDWADVLVDGIFGTGLGRVVDPSSPFGMAIAAINRAKKPVMSLDIPSGVNGDSGRIMGDQAVHATATATFGLVKVGNLVYPGREMCGNLTVTHIGYPPELYADLDTYVNYFPPLPARSPAGHKGSFGKALFVAGAEGYYGAPMLSSYSFLKAGGGYSRLATVKSIIPVIAAEAPSIVFHELESTSAGSISSDNYDRVFKMAQDLADMVVVGPGVSTNGDTARLVRALVLSSEKPMVIDGDGLTAISTAPVDSTDIFSTASQLLQERHRKQLPPVVLTPHLAELSRLTGISMGELTDGSRSLLEVGRELAQKTNAVVVVKGATSMICEPSRRVRMNLSGNSGMGTAGSGDVLSGLIPAMYAAYGHEVDRLGDAVAAAVFVHGVAGDIAAINLGGEDGVTASDIMDAVPEAVSYVRGESAFGKYSSELESRYSIFLFEEEVSVVNGRVSLSVLLVPIDVVIIISVLTANRDSAADALPRHTGLGGGGGTASGSAAAARCYRAGGGGGTPSSDGTSSVTGCCRKAHQGSNRGNCSPGEGRESELRDPGGVLGDGQSRDNEAAEDEVPERIGLADPSGEESSAG
;
A
#
# COMPACT_ATOMS: atom_id res chain seq x y z
N MET A 1 19.94 -16.79 -29.32
CA MET A 1 19.75 -16.38 -27.92
C MET A 1 19.24 -14.96 -27.92
N VAL A 2 17.98 -14.76 -27.56
CA VAL A 2 17.40 -13.44 -27.22
C VAL A 2 16.57 -13.66 -25.97
N THR A 3 17.22 -13.62 -24.82
CA THR A 3 16.55 -13.62 -23.51
C THR A 3 16.16 -12.18 -23.23
N SER A 4 14.90 -11.84 -23.48
CA SER A 4 14.33 -10.52 -23.19
C SER A 4 14.14 -10.36 -21.68
N SER A 5 15.20 -9.95 -20.99
CA SER A 5 15.24 -9.78 -19.54
C SER A 5 14.52 -8.50 -19.10
N LEU A 6 13.21 -8.59 -18.86
CA LEU A 6 12.36 -7.61 -18.17
C LEU A 6 11.26 -8.37 -17.41
N SER A 7 10.76 -7.95 -16.24
CA SER A 7 11.32 -6.99 -15.27
C SER A 7 10.48 -6.96 -13.98
N VAL A 8 11.04 -7.36 -12.84
CA VAL A 8 10.34 -7.40 -11.53
C VAL A 8 9.98 -5.99 -11.05
N ILE A 9 8.69 -5.69 -10.86
CA ILE A 9 8.26 -4.32 -10.53
C ILE A 9 8.18 -4.04 -9.02
N THR A 10 7.87 -5.04 -8.20
CA THR A 10 7.75 -4.89 -6.73
C THR A 10 9.09 -5.03 -6.00
N SER A 11 9.88 -6.08 -6.24
CA SER A 11 11.18 -6.25 -5.57
C SER A 11 12.34 -5.44 -6.19
N ALA A 12 12.16 -4.81 -7.36
CA ALA A 12 13.12 -3.80 -7.84
C ALA A 12 13.16 -2.55 -6.95
N ALA A 13 12.05 -2.21 -6.29
CA ALA A 13 12.00 -1.17 -5.24
C ALA A 13 12.75 -1.56 -3.95
N VAL A 14 13.05 -2.85 -3.78
CA VAL A 14 13.72 -3.44 -2.61
C VAL A 14 15.23 -3.58 -2.83
N LYS A 15 15.66 -4.13 -3.97
CA LYS A 15 17.08 -4.46 -4.25
C LYS A 15 17.83 -3.37 -5.04
N GLY A 16 17.45 -2.09 -4.86
CA GLY A 16 18.08 -0.93 -5.52
C GLY A 16 17.94 -0.89 -7.06
N ALA A 17 17.19 -1.82 -7.64
CA ALA A 17 17.13 -2.09 -9.09
C ALA A 17 16.06 -1.26 -9.82
N VAL A 18 15.62 -0.14 -9.22
CA VAL A 18 14.56 0.79 -9.70
C VAL A 18 14.78 1.29 -11.13
N ALA A 19 16.00 1.18 -11.67
CA ALA A 19 16.35 1.56 -13.03
C ALA A 19 15.90 0.58 -14.14
N ALA A 20 15.46 -0.64 -13.79
CA ALA A 20 15.28 -1.74 -14.76
C ALA A 20 13.83 -2.18 -15.04
N ALA A 21 12.85 -1.70 -14.26
CA ALA A 21 11.44 -2.11 -14.38
C ALA A 21 10.51 -0.90 -14.59
N PRO A 22 9.51 -0.98 -15.49
CA PRO A 22 8.49 0.06 -15.60
C PRO A 22 7.61 0.04 -14.34
N PRO A 23 7.25 1.19 -13.76
CA PRO A 23 6.53 1.23 -12.49
C PRO A 23 5.09 0.72 -12.63
N MET A 24 4.62 -0.04 -11.63
CA MET A 24 3.31 -0.67 -11.66
C MET A 24 2.24 0.41 -11.58
N LYS A 25 1.49 0.59 -12.67
CA LYS A 25 0.37 1.52 -12.73
C LYS A 25 -0.85 0.90 -12.05
N VAL A 26 -1.64 1.74 -11.40
CA VAL A 26 -2.96 1.40 -10.84
C VAL A 26 -4.02 2.00 -11.75
N SER A 27 -5.15 1.30 -11.87
CA SER A 27 -6.25 1.67 -12.75
C SER A 27 -7.56 1.89 -11.98
N THR A 28 -8.43 2.73 -12.51
CA THR A 28 -9.87 2.66 -12.22
C THR A 28 -10.57 1.70 -13.18
N CYS A 29 -11.78 1.28 -12.83
CA CYS A 29 -12.67 0.46 -13.67
C CYS A 29 -12.86 1.11 -15.05
N ASP A 30 -13.10 2.43 -15.11
CA ASP A 30 -13.22 3.17 -16.36
C ASP A 30 -11.89 3.43 -17.09
N GLN A 31 -10.74 3.26 -16.43
CA GLN A 31 -9.44 3.18 -17.12
C GLN A 31 -9.27 1.80 -17.77
N MET A 32 -9.63 0.69 -17.10
CA MET A 32 -9.54 -0.65 -17.71
C MET A 32 -10.56 -0.91 -18.81
N ARG A 33 -11.82 -0.50 -18.65
CA ARG A 33 -12.83 -0.57 -19.74
C ARG A 33 -12.39 0.18 -21.00
N ARG A 34 -11.60 1.26 -20.86
CA ARG A 34 -10.96 1.95 -21.99
C ARG A 34 -9.76 1.20 -22.55
N CYS A 35 -9.00 0.46 -21.73
CA CYS A 35 -7.95 -0.44 -22.21
C CYS A 35 -8.54 -1.59 -23.06
N ASP A 36 -9.62 -2.25 -22.61
CA ASP A 36 -10.36 -3.27 -23.39
C ASP A 36 -10.82 -2.75 -24.75
N LYS A 37 -11.52 -1.60 -24.71
CA LYS A 37 -12.02 -0.96 -25.91
C LYS A 37 -10.88 -0.58 -26.86
N ASN A 38 -9.82 0.04 -26.36
CA ASN A 38 -8.68 0.44 -27.20
C ASN A 38 -7.87 -0.77 -27.70
N ALA A 39 -7.78 -1.88 -26.96
CA ALA A 39 -7.17 -3.12 -27.45
C ALA A 39 -7.92 -3.64 -28.70
N THR A 40 -9.26 -3.58 -28.68
CA THR A 40 -10.12 -3.93 -29.82
C THR A 40 -10.02 -2.88 -30.93
N ASP A 41 -10.38 -1.63 -30.65
CA ASP A 41 -10.57 -0.56 -31.65
C ASP A 41 -9.26 -0.08 -32.29
N LYS A 42 -8.16 -0.02 -31.53
CA LYS A 42 -6.86 0.55 -31.99
C LYS A 42 -5.85 -0.52 -32.38
N TYR A 43 -5.84 -1.67 -31.69
CA TYR A 43 -4.86 -2.73 -31.91
C TYR A 43 -5.45 -4.00 -32.54
N SER A 44 -6.76 -4.04 -32.82
CA SER A 44 -7.46 -5.17 -33.44
C SER A 44 -7.32 -6.50 -32.68
N ILE A 45 -7.11 -6.43 -31.36
CA ILE A 45 -7.10 -7.61 -30.47
C ILE A 45 -8.56 -7.92 -30.12
N PRO A 46 -9.13 -9.07 -30.54
CA PRO A 46 -10.52 -9.39 -30.23
C PRO A 46 -10.71 -9.59 -28.72
N SER A 47 -11.80 -9.06 -28.17
CA SER A 47 -12.15 -9.19 -26.75
C SER A 47 -12.27 -10.65 -26.29
N ALA A 48 -12.70 -11.55 -27.17
CA ALA A 48 -12.67 -13.00 -26.93
C ALA A 48 -11.26 -13.56 -26.61
N LEU A 49 -10.18 -13.00 -27.17
CA LEU A 49 -8.81 -13.42 -26.83
C LEU A 49 -8.35 -12.86 -25.49
N LEU A 50 -8.79 -11.64 -25.13
CA LEU A 50 -8.55 -11.07 -23.80
C LEU A 50 -9.21 -11.94 -22.72
N MET A 51 -10.44 -12.38 -22.96
CA MET A 51 -11.20 -13.31 -22.10
C MET A 51 -10.56 -14.71 -22.03
N GLU A 52 -10.11 -15.27 -23.16
CA GLU A 52 -9.38 -16.56 -23.15
C GLU A 52 -8.12 -16.46 -22.28
N ASN A 53 -7.33 -15.39 -22.44
CA ASN A 53 -6.12 -15.16 -21.66
C ASN A 53 -6.43 -14.96 -20.17
N ALA A 54 -7.45 -14.15 -19.83
CA ALA A 54 -7.89 -13.92 -18.46
C ALA A 54 -8.30 -15.22 -17.76
N GLY A 55 -9.06 -16.07 -18.44
CA GLY A 55 -9.44 -17.39 -17.92
C GLY A 55 -8.28 -18.37 -17.80
N ILE A 56 -7.32 -18.36 -18.74
CA ILE A 56 -6.09 -19.17 -18.67
C ILE A 56 -5.25 -18.79 -17.46
N THR A 57 -4.99 -17.50 -17.23
CA THR A 57 -4.18 -17.04 -16.10
C THR A 57 -4.89 -17.30 -14.78
N SER A 58 -6.21 -17.09 -14.72
CA SER A 58 -7.04 -17.41 -13.57
C SER A 58 -7.05 -18.91 -13.22
N TYR A 59 -7.12 -19.78 -14.23
CA TYR A 59 -7.00 -21.23 -14.02
C TYR A 59 -5.62 -21.62 -13.43
N ARG A 60 -4.54 -20.93 -13.81
CA ARG A 60 -3.20 -21.20 -13.24
C ARG A 60 -3.13 -20.78 -11.77
N CYS A 61 -3.58 -19.57 -11.44
CA CYS A 61 -3.70 -19.12 -10.04
C CYS A 61 -4.61 -20.06 -9.21
N LEU A 62 -5.72 -20.54 -9.79
CA LEU A 62 -6.59 -21.55 -9.18
C LEU A 62 -5.84 -22.84 -8.84
N THR A 63 -4.91 -23.30 -9.69
CA THR A 63 -4.15 -24.53 -9.39
C THR A 63 -3.22 -24.40 -8.19
N GLU A 64 -2.79 -23.20 -7.81
CA GLU A 64 -1.95 -22.95 -6.64
C GLU A 64 -2.72 -23.09 -5.32
N LEU A 65 -4.05 -22.99 -5.35
CA LEU A 65 -4.93 -23.30 -4.22
C LEU A 65 -5.14 -24.81 -4.01
N LEU A 66 -4.60 -25.67 -4.89
CA LEU A 66 -4.80 -27.12 -4.86
C LEU A 66 -3.62 -27.86 -4.20
N PRO A 67 -3.87 -29.01 -3.53
CA PRO A 67 -2.80 -29.84 -2.98
C PRO A 67 -1.74 -30.24 -4.03
N ASN A 68 -0.47 -29.91 -3.76
CA ASN A 68 0.66 -30.10 -4.69
C ASN A 68 0.57 -29.29 -6.00
N ASN A 69 -0.17 -28.17 -5.97
CA ASN A 69 -0.36 -27.22 -7.08
C ASN A 69 -0.88 -27.87 -8.37
N ARG A 70 -1.80 -28.83 -8.25
CA ARG A 70 -2.21 -29.71 -9.36
C ARG A 70 -3.71 -30.00 -9.39
N MET A 71 -4.28 -29.93 -10.59
CA MET A 71 -5.60 -30.47 -10.89
C MET A 71 -5.59 -32.01 -10.85
N THR A 72 -6.67 -32.62 -10.38
CA THR A 72 -6.82 -34.09 -10.32
C THR A 72 -8.25 -34.52 -10.66
N PRO A 73 -8.49 -35.79 -11.09
CA PRO A 73 -9.84 -36.34 -11.27
C PRO A 73 -10.71 -36.40 -10.02
N GLN A 74 -10.14 -36.12 -8.84
CA GLN A 74 -10.85 -36.05 -7.56
C GLN A 74 -11.23 -34.61 -7.20
N THR A 75 -10.51 -33.62 -7.74
CA THR A 75 -10.73 -32.18 -7.49
C THR A 75 -12.05 -31.73 -8.11
N LYS A 76 -12.92 -31.15 -7.30
CA LYS A 76 -14.19 -30.54 -7.74
C LYS A 76 -14.13 -29.03 -7.64
N VAL A 77 -14.40 -28.36 -8.75
CA VAL A 77 -14.48 -26.89 -8.83
C VAL A 77 -15.92 -26.48 -9.15
N LEU A 78 -16.51 -25.62 -8.31
CA LEU A 78 -17.72 -24.87 -8.72
C LEU A 78 -17.28 -23.54 -9.31
N VAL A 79 -17.76 -23.21 -10.51
CA VAL A 79 -17.66 -21.87 -11.06
C VAL A 79 -19.02 -21.17 -10.95
N VAL A 80 -19.04 -20.00 -10.33
CA VAL A 80 -20.25 -19.18 -10.12
C VAL A 80 -20.20 -17.98 -11.06
N CYS A 81 -21.00 -18.01 -12.14
CA CYS A 81 -20.89 -17.04 -13.23
C CYS A 81 -22.03 -16.01 -13.23
N GLY A 82 -21.69 -14.73 -13.15
CA GLY A 82 -22.60 -13.62 -13.41
C GLY A 82 -22.76 -13.34 -14.91
N PRO A 83 -23.77 -12.54 -15.34
CA PRO A 83 -24.11 -12.34 -16.75
C PRO A 83 -23.12 -11.48 -17.57
N GLY A 84 -22.14 -10.85 -16.91
CA GLY A 84 -21.12 -10.01 -17.57
C GLY A 84 -19.82 -10.77 -17.88
N ASN A 85 -18.81 -10.04 -18.37
CA ASN A 85 -17.54 -10.63 -18.82
C ASN A 85 -16.86 -11.52 -17.77
N ASN A 86 -16.90 -11.17 -16.47
CA ASN A 86 -16.28 -11.97 -15.41
C ASN A 86 -16.87 -13.40 -15.30
N GLY A 87 -18.13 -13.60 -15.69
CA GLY A 87 -18.72 -14.94 -15.81
C GLY A 87 -18.29 -15.66 -17.09
N GLY A 88 -17.98 -14.90 -18.15
CA GLY A 88 -17.30 -15.38 -19.36
C GLY A 88 -15.89 -15.88 -19.07
N ASP A 89 -15.09 -15.12 -18.31
CA ASP A 89 -13.78 -15.54 -17.80
C ASP A 89 -13.92 -16.83 -16.95
N GLY A 90 -14.97 -16.91 -16.13
CA GLY A 90 -15.35 -18.13 -15.40
C GLY A 90 -15.66 -19.33 -16.31
N PHE A 91 -16.38 -19.13 -17.42
CA PHE A 91 -16.63 -20.21 -18.39
C PHE A 91 -15.33 -20.70 -19.06
N VAL A 92 -14.36 -19.82 -19.32
CA VAL A 92 -13.02 -20.22 -19.77
C VAL A 92 -12.33 -21.06 -18.69
N VAL A 93 -12.32 -20.62 -17.43
CA VAL A 93 -11.78 -21.40 -16.29
C VAL A 93 -12.43 -22.78 -16.21
N ALA A 94 -13.75 -22.88 -16.37
CA ALA A 94 -14.47 -24.15 -16.36
C ALA A 94 -13.99 -25.12 -17.46
N ARG A 95 -13.75 -24.63 -18.67
CA ARG A 95 -13.15 -25.42 -19.76
C ARG A 95 -11.76 -25.91 -19.38
N TYR A 96 -10.92 -25.04 -18.82
CA TYR A 96 -9.55 -25.42 -18.43
C TYR A 96 -9.50 -26.41 -17.26
N VAL A 97 -10.39 -26.31 -16.26
CA VAL A 97 -10.54 -27.34 -15.20
C VAL A 97 -10.86 -28.70 -15.83
N HIS A 98 -11.89 -28.76 -16.68
CA HIS A 98 -12.31 -29.99 -17.35
C HIS A 98 -11.20 -30.58 -18.24
N SER A 99 -10.57 -29.76 -19.09
CA SER A 99 -9.49 -30.20 -20.00
C SER A 99 -8.24 -30.70 -19.28
N ASN A 100 -8.01 -30.28 -18.03
CA ASN A 100 -6.95 -30.81 -17.17
C ASN A 100 -7.43 -31.93 -16.23
N GLY A 101 -8.59 -32.51 -16.52
CA GLY A 101 -9.13 -33.71 -15.86
C GLY A 101 -9.85 -33.46 -14.53
N GLY A 102 -10.08 -32.21 -14.14
CA GLY A 102 -10.85 -31.86 -12.94
C GLY A 102 -12.36 -32.07 -13.12
N GLN A 103 -13.06 -32.36 -12.03
CA GLN A 103 -14.53 -32.29 -12.02
C GLN A 103 -14.95 -30.83 -11.89
N VAL A 104 -15.89 -30.39 -12.72
CA VAL A 104 -16.40 -29.02 -12.70
C VAL A 104 -17.93 -29.00 -12.77
N ARG A 105 -18.54 -28.04 -12.08
CA ARG A 105 -19.93 -27.61 -12.30
C ARG A 105 -19.95 -26.10 -12.49
N VAL A 106 -20.86 -25.61 -13.31
CA VAL A 106 -21.07 -24.18 -13.54
C VAL A 106 -22.48 -23.83 -13.09
N ILE A 107 -22.63 -22.79 -12.27
CA ILE A 107 -23.95 -22.22 -11.96
C ILE A 107 -24.12 -20.81 -12.52
N LEU A 108 -25.30 -20.58 -13.11
CA LEU A 108 -25.75 -19.31 -13.64
C LEU A 108 -26.69 -18.66 -12.61
N LEU A 109 -26.36 -17.44 -12.18
CA LEU A 109 -27.18 -16.65 -11.24
C LEU A 109 -28.27 -15.83 -11.95
N ASN A 110 -28.51 -16.11 -13.24
CA ASN A 110 -29.58 -15.52 -14.03
C ASN A 110 -30.01 -16.43 -15.17
N SER A 111 -31.05 -16.02 -15.91
CA SER A 111 -31.46 -16.76 -17.11
C SER A 111 -30.43 -16.63 -18.23
N ARG A 112 -30.32 -17.66 -19.08
CA ARG A 112 -29.27 -17.78 -20.12
C ARG A 112 -29.28 -16.63 -21.11
N GLU A 113 -30.45 -16.03 -21.34
CA GLU A 113 -30.67 -14.91 -22.25
C GLU A 113 -30.10 -13.58 -21.73
N LYS A 114 -29.55 -13.53 -20.50
CA LYS A 114 -28.82 -12.37 -19.97
C LYS A 114 -27.32 -12.39 -20.25
N TYR A 115 -26.79 -13.51 -20.71
CA TYR A 115 -25.37 -13.67 -21.02
C TYR A 115 -25.15 -13.20 -22.48
N HIS A 116 -24.35 -12.15 -22.66
CA HIS A 116 -24.17 -11.45 -23.92
C HIS A 116 -22.70 -11.36 -24.33
N GLY A 117 -22.42 -11.05 -25.60
CA GLY A 117 -21.05 -10.93 -26.12
C GLY A 117 -20.21 -12.19 -25.88
N ASP A 118 -18.95 -12.00 -25.51
CA ASP A 118 -17.98 -13.10 -25.31
C ASP A 118 -18.36 -14.06 -24.16
N ALA A 119 -19.12 -13.58 -23.16
CA ALA A 119 -19.67 -14.44 -22.12
C ALA A 119 -20.75 -15.39 -22.68
N SER A 120 -21.57 -14.90 -23.62
CA SER A 120 -22.52 -15.75 -24.37
C SER A 120 -21.79 -16.76 -25.25
N THR A 121 -20.75 -16.32 -25.97
CA THR A 121 -19.90 -17.18 -26.80
C THR A 121 -19.30 -18.32 -25.97
N ASN A 122 -18.72 -18.00 -24.81
CA ASN A 122 -18.11 -19.00 -23.94
C ASN A 122 -19.13 -19.95 -23.28
N LEU A 123 -20.31 -19.46 -22.89
CA LEU A 123 -21.41 -20.30 -22.41
C LEU A 123 -21.80 -21.37 -23.45
N ASN A 124 -22.00 -20.96 -24.71
CA ASN A 124 -22.33 -21.86 -25.81
C ASN A 124 -21.23 -22.90 -26.09
N ILE A 125 -19.95 -22.56 -25.89
CA ILE A 125 -18.83 -23.51 -26.01
C ILE A 125 -18.89 -24.52 -24.85
N VAL A 126 -19.15 -24.07 -23.62
CA VAL A 126 -19.28 -24.95 -22.45
C VAL A 126 -20.45 -25.93 -22.61
N ASP A 127 -21.62 -25.47 -23.07
CA ASP A 127 -22.78 -26.35 -23.34
C ASP A 127 -22.48 -27.43 -24.39
N CYS A 128 -21.52 -27.17 -25.30
CA CYS A 128 -21.07 -28.13 -26.32
C CYS A 128 -20.00 -29.12 -25.82
N ILE A 129 -19.49 -29.00 -24.58
CA ILE A 129 -18.46 -29.88 -24.02
C ILE A 129 -19.08 -30.92 -23.07
N PRO A 130 -19.12 -32.21 -23.44
CA PRO A 130 -19.71 -33.25 -22.60
C PRO A 130 -18.95 -33.38 -21.27
N GLY A 131 -19.66 -33.24 -20.15
CA GLY A 131 -19.08 -33.36 -18.81
C GLY A 131 -18.77 -32.03 -18.10
N ILE A 132 -19.23 -30.89 -18.66
CA ILE A 132 -19.38 -29.63 -17.89
C ILE A 132 -20.88 -29.35 -17.72
N PRO A 133 -21.54 -29.82 -16.65
CA PRO A 133 -22.92 -29.46 -16.36
C PRO A 133 -23.06 -27.96 -16.03
N VAL A 134 -24.03 -27.31 -16.67
CA VAL A 134 -24.38 -25.90 -16.48
C VAL A 134 -25.81 -25.79 -15.97
N GLU A 135 -25.97 -25.31 -14.74
CA GLU A 135 -27.25 -25.27 -14.02
C GLU A 135 -27.65 -23.81 -13.72
N ILE A 136 -28.95 -23.50 -13.71
CA ILE A 136 -29.44 -22.18 -13.27
C ILE A 136 -29.78 -22.28 -11.79
N ALA A 137 -29.11 -21.50 -10.94
CA ALA A 137 -29.28 -21.53 -9.49
C ALA A 137 -29.64 -20.13 -8.98
N THR A 138 -30.94 -19.92 -8.71
CA THR A 138 -31.51 -18.63 -8.32
C THR A 138 -32.27 -18.66 -6.98
N THR A 139 -32.06 -19.70 -6.17
CA THR A 139 -32.56 -19.80 -4.79
C THR A 139 -31.42 -20.24 -3.86
N GLU A 140 -31.52 -19.94 -2.57
CA GLU A 140 -30.45 -20.24 -1.61
C GLU A 140 -30.16 -21.75 -1.51
N GLU A 141 -31.19 -22.60 -1.64
CA GLU A 141 -31.05 -24.05 -1.56
C GLU A 141 -30.27 -24.60 -2.76
N ALA A 142 -30.60 -24.15 -3.98
CA ALA A 142 -29.91 -24.56 -5.20
C ALA A 142 -28.45 -24.08 -5.22
N ILE A 143 -28.21 -22.84 -4.81
CA ILE A 143 -26.87 -22.24 -4.68
C ILE A 143 -26.06 -23.00 -3.62
N SER A 144 -26.63 -23.24 -2.43
CA SER A 144 -25.93 -23.94 -1.34
C SER A 144 -25.59 -25.38 -1.71
N ALA A 145 -26.52 -26.13 -2.32
CA ALA A 145 -26.26 -27.50 -2.76
C ALA A 145 -25.15 -27.60 -3.82
N ALA A 146 -25.00 -26.59 -4.68
CA ALA A 146 -23.89 -26.50 -5.63
C ALA A 146 -22.55 -26.17 -4.93
N VAL A 147 -22.56 -25.22 -3.99
CA VAL A 147 -21.39 -24.82 -3.19
C VAL A 147 -20.91 -25.97 -2.28
N ASP A 148 -21.83 -26.72 -1.67
CA ASP A 148 -21.52 -27.86 -0.81
C ASP A 148 -20.83 -29.01 -1.57
N TRP A 149 -21.19 -29.22 -2.84
CA TRP A 149 -20.62 -30.28 -3.69
C TRP A 149 -19.12 -30.13 -3.96
N ALA A 150 -18.62 -28.90 -4.14
CA ALA A 150 -17.26 -28.62 -4.59
C ALA A 150 -16.20 -28.68 -3.48
N ASP A 151 -14.92 -28.79 -3.86
CA ASP A 151 -13.79 -28.67 -2.93
C ASP A 151 -13.20 -27.24 -2.96
N VAL A 152 -13.24 -26.58 -4.13
CA VAL A 152 -12.78 -25.20 -4.37
C VAL A 152 -13.81 -24.42 -5.19
N LEU A 153 -13.91 -23.11 -4.93
CA LEU A 153 -14.89 -22.21 -5.54
C LEU A 153 -14.20 -21.18 -6.45
N VAL A 154 -14.79 -20.87 -7.60
CA VAL A 154 -14.39 -19.78 -8.48
C VAL A 154 -15.50 -18.74 -8.55
N ASP A 155 -15.17 -17.52 -8.14
CA ASP A 155 -16.05 -16.37 -8.14
C ASP A 155 -15.85 -15.55 -9.44
N GLY A 156 -16.76 -15.76 -10.39
CA GLY A 156 -16.91 -14.98 -11.62
C GLY A 156 -18.21 -14.18 -11.64
N ILE A 157 -18.68 -13.69 -10.48
CA ILE A 157 -20.01 -13.04 -10.39
C ILE A 157 -19.94 -11.59 -10.91
N PHE A 158 -19.02 -10.78 -10.37
CA PHE A 158 -18.81 -9.38 -10.73
C PHE A 158 -17.31 -9.07 -10.80
N GLY A 159 -16.89 -8.24 -11.76
CA GLY A 159 -15.54 -7.64 -11.81
C GLY A 159 -15.66 -6.12 -11.82
N THR A 160 -14.85 -5.41 -12.63
CA THR A 160 -14.95 -3.94 -12.84
C THR A 160 -16.35 -3.39 -13.13
N GLY A 161 -17.36 -4.20 -13.47
CA GLY A 161 -18.74 -3.79 -13.73
C GLY A 161 -19.58 -3.35 -12.51
N LEU A 162 -19.13 -3.58 -11.27
CA LEU A 162 -19.96 -3.39 -10.07
C LEU A 162 -20.15 -1.93 -9.62
N GLY A 163 -21.14 -1.25 -10.20
CA GLY A 163 -21.51 0.14 -9.86
C GLY A 163 -22.75 0.31 -8.96
N ARG A 164 -23.41 -0.77 -8.53
CA ARG A 164 -24.63 -0.73 -7.70
C ARG A 164 -24.50 -1.59 -6.45
N VAL A 165 -25.29 -1.28 -5.42
CA VAL A 165 -25.44 -2.16 -4.24
C VAL A 165 -26.06 -3.49 -4.68
N VAL A 166 -25.53 -4.58 -4.14
CA VAL A 166 -26.00 -5.96 -4.29
C VAL A 166 -27.08 -6.20 -3.23
N ASP A 167 -28.30 -6.47 -3.69
CA ASP A 167 -29.41 -6.89 -2.84
C ASP A 167 -29.12 -8.27 -2.21
N PRO A 168 -29.08 -8.40 -0.87
CA PRO A 168 -28.82 -9.67 -0.19
C PRO A 168 -29.81 -10.79 -0.55
N SER A 169 -31.07 -10.42 -0.86
CA SER A 169 -32.12 -11.37 -1.25
C SER A 169 -32.06 -11.81 -2.71
N SER A 170 -31.23 -11.15 -3.53
CA SER A 170 -31.01 -11.55 -4.92
C SER A 170 -30.12 -12.80 -5.03
N PRO A 171 -30.19 -13.56 -6.14
CA PRO A 171 -29.28 -14.68 -6.41
C PRO A 171 -27.79 -14.32 -6.27
N PHE A 172 -27.43 -13.06 -6.53
CA PHE A 172 -26.07 -12.55 -6.37
C PHE A 172 -25.67 -12.42 -4.88
N GLY A 173 -26.55 -11.85 -4.04
CA GLY A 173 -26.33 -11.75 -2.60
C GLY A 173 -26.29 -13.14 -1.93
N MET A 174 -27.24 -14.00 -2.30
CA MET A 174 -27.27 -15.41 -1.85
C MET A 174 -26.00 -16.18 -2.23
N ALA A 175 -25.46 -15.98 -3.44
CA ALA A 175 -24.22 -16.63 -3.87
C ALA A 175 -23.00 -16.18 -3.07
N ILE A 176 -22.84 -14.86 -2.85
CA ILE A 176 -21.75 -14.32 -2.02
C ILE A 176 -21.85 -14.89 -0.59
N ALA A 177 -23.05 -14.89 0.00
CA ALA A 177 -23.30 -15.44 1.33
C ALA A 177 -22.97 -16.94 1.43
N ALA A 178 -23.36 -17.74 0.43
CA ALA A 178 -23.08 -19.18 0.40
C ALA A 178 -21.58 -19.48 0.23
N ILE A 179 -20.88 -18.75 -0.64
CA ILE A 179 -19.43 -18.86 -0.84
C ILE A 179 -18.68 -18.61 0.49
N ASN A 180 -18.99 -17.48 1.16
CA ASN A 180 -18.38 -17.11 2.44
C ASN A 180 -18.70 -18.13 3.55
N ARG A 181 -19.95 -18.60 3.62
CA ARG A 181 -20.42 -19.59 4.59
C ARG A 181 -19.69 -20.94 4.48
N ALA A 182 -19.27 -21.33 3.27
CA ALA A 182 -18.66 -22.63 3.02
C ALA A 182 -17.24 -22.79 3.58
N LYS A 183 -16.48 -21.69 3.77
CA LYS A 183 -15.09 -21.69 4.26
C LYS A 183 -14.14 -22.60 3.45
N LYS A 184 -14.40 -22.73 2.15
CA LYS A 184 -13.56 -23.44 1.18
C LYS A 184 -12.58 -22.46 0.53
N PRO A 185 -11.48 -22.92 -0.11
CA PRO A 185 -10.64 -22.04 -0.91
C PRO A 185 -11.46 -21.38 -2.03
N VAL A 186 -11.28 -20.08 -2.21
CA VAL A 186 -11.99 -19.27 -3.21
C VAL A 186 -11.00 -18.55 -4.11
N MET A 187 -11.20 -18.66 -5.41
CA MET A 187 -10.49 -17.93 -6.46
C MET A 187 -11.41 -16.87 -7.06
N SER A 188 -11.18 -15.59 -6.77
CA SER A 188 -11.94 -14.49 -7.41
C SER A 188 -11.29 -14.03 -8.71
N LEU A 189 -12.14 -13.78 -9.71
CA LEU A 189 -11.76 -13.30 -11.03
C LEU A 189 -11.86 -11.77 -11.04
N ASP A 190 -10.83 -11.07 -11.53
CA ASP A 190 -10.67 -9.61 -11.57
C ASP A 190 -10.64 -8.89 -10.21
N ILE A 191 -11.75 -8.96 -9.46
CA ILE A 191 -12.05 -8.28 -8.20
C ILE A 191 -13.02 -9.19 -7.42
N PRO A 192 -12.88 -9.38 -6.09
CA PRO A 192 -13.84 -10.18 -5.32
C PRO A 192 -15.25 -9.61 -5.38
N SER A 193 -16.23 -10.46 -5.71
CA SER A 193 -17.59 -10.01 -5.97
C SER A 193 -18.25 -9.38 -4.76
N GLY A 194 -18.71 -8.15 -4.93
CA GLY A 194 -19.19 -7.29 -3.85
C GLY A 194 -18.25 -6.12 -3.53
N VAL A 195 -16.98 -6.14 -3.97
CA VAL A 195 -16.06 -5.01 -3.82
C VAL A 195 -16.20 -4.01 -4.98
N ASN A 196 -16.25 -2.71 -4.69
CA ASN A 196 -16.13 -1.66 -5.69
C ASN A 196 -14.67 -1.45 -6.11
N GLY A 197 -14.37 -1.58 -7.41
CA GLY A 197 -13.00 -1.46 -7.94
C GLY A 197 -12.36 -0.07 -7.87
N ASP A 198 -13.12 1.00 -7.58
CA ASP A 198 -12.62 2.39 -7.58
C ASP A 198 -12.51 3.00 -6.18
N SER A 199 -13.09 2.36 -5.15
CA SER A 199 -13.00 2.80 -3.75
C SER A 199 -12.74 1.70 -2.72
N GLY A 200 -12.76 0.41 -3.11
CA GLY A 200 -12.65 -0.73 -2.20
C GLY A 200 -13.87 -0.92 -1.28
N ARG A 201 -14.93 -0.13 -1.45
CA ARG A 201 -16.19 -0.26 -0.71
C ARG A 201 -16.82 -1.64 -0.88
N ILE A 202 -17.40 -2.16 0.20
CA ILE A 202 -18.33 -3.30 0.12
C ILE A 202 -19.70 -2.77 -0.35
N MET A 203 -20.15 -3.27 -1.51
CA MET A 203 -21.36 -2.84 -2.20
C MET A 203 -22.56 -3.69 -1.79
N GLY A 204 -22.82 -3.82 -0.49
CA GLY A 204 -23.86 -4.67 0.09
C GLY A 204 -23.48 -5.09 1.51
N ASP A 205 -24.21 -6.05 2.08
CA ASP A 205 -23.94 -6.56 3.43
C ASP A 205 -22.58 -7.28 3.55
N GLN A 206 -22.06 -7.81 2.45
CA GLN A 206 -20.82 -8.57 2.36
C GLN A 206 -20.28 -8.62 0.92
N ALA A 207 -18.99 -8.94 0.78
CA ALA A 207 -18.34 -9.34 -0.47
C ALA A 207 -17.72 -10.73 -0.32
N VAL A 208 -17.28 -11.34 -1.42
CA VAL A 208 -16.55 -12.61 -1.38
C VAL A 208 -15.21 -12.44 -0.67
N HIS A 209 -14.96 -13.23 0.37
CA HIS A 209 -13.64 -13.35 0.99
C HIS A 209 -12.78 -14.34 0.17
N ALA A 210 -12.01 -13.81 -0.78
CA ALA A 210 -11.17 -14.64 -1.65
C ALA A 210 -9.94 -15.19 -0.91
N THR A 211 -9.52 -16.41 -1.27
CA THR A 211 -8.21 -16.94 -0.87
C THR A 211 -7.11 -16.42 -1.80
N ALA A 212 -7.44 -16.27 -3.10
CA ALA A 212 -6.63 -15.55 -4.07
C ALA A 212 -7.50 -14.83 -5.10
N THR A 213 -6.95 -13.76 -5.68
CA THR A 213 -7.57 -12.98 -6.77
C THR A 213 -6.60 -12.85 -7.93
N ALA A 214 -7.02 -13.27 -9.12
CA ALA A 214 -6.30 -12.98 -10.37
C ALA A 214 -6.91 -11.72 -10.98
N THR A 215 -6.13 -10.64 -11.04
CA THR A 215 -6.59 -9.36 -11.58
C THR A 215 -6.00 -9.08 -12.96
N PHE A 216 -6.80 -8.54 -13.87
CA PHE A 216 -6.48 -8.52 -15.29
C PHE A 216 -5.85 -7.19 -15.75
N GLY A 217 -4.71 -7.30 -16.44
CA GLY A 217 -3.93 -6.18 -16.98
C GLY A 217 -3.17 -5.39 -15.93
N LEU A 218 -3.91 -4.73 -15.03
CA LEU A 218 -3.42 -3.94 -13.90
C LEU A 218 -4.29 -4.18 -12.66
N VAL A 219 -3.73 -3.88 -11.49
CA VAL A 219 -4.50 -3.70 -10.26
C VAL A 219 -5.52 -2.58 -10.41
N LYS A 220 -6.73 -2.79 -9.87
CA LYS A 220 -7.71 -1.71 -9.64
C LYS A 220 -7.51 -1.11 -8.25
N VAL A 221 -7.95 0.13 -8.04
CA VAL A 221 -7.83 0.84 -6.74
C VAL A 221 -8.40 0.00 -5.59
N GLY A 222 -9.57 -0.61 -5.81
CA GLY A 222 -10.28 -1.46 -4.85
C GLY A 222 -9.59 -2.79 -4.53
N ASN A 223 -8.61 -3.24 -5.32
CA ASN A 223 -7.75 -4.37 -4.94
C ASN A 223 -6.68 -3.94 -3.92
N LEU A 224 -6.39 -2.64 -3.78
CA LEU A 224 -5.30 -2.11 -2.96
C LEU A 224 -5.78 -1.40 -1.69
N VAL A 225 -6.96 -0.77 -1.71
CA VAL A 225 -7.51 -0.03 -0.55
C VAL A 225 -8.47 -0.90 0.28
N TYR A 226 -8.48 -0.69 1.58
CA TYR A 226 -9.39 -1.39 2.51
C TYR A 226 -10.80 -0.79 2.46
N PRO A 227 -11.87 -1.59 2.69
CA PRO A 227 -11.83 -3.03 3.00
C PRO A 227 -11.57 -3.95 1.80
N GLY A 228 -11.70 -3.48 0.57
CA GLY A 228 -11.55 -4.30 -0.65
C GLY A 228 -10.25 -5.12 -0.76
N ARG A 229 -9.12 -4.59 -0.27
CA ARG A 229 -7.84 -5.31 -0.18
C ARG A 229 -7.91 -6.57 0.69
N GLU A 230 -8.65 -6.52 1.80
CA GLU A 230 -8.81 -7.65 2.73
C GLU A 230 -9.57 -8.81 2.07
N MET A 231 -10.55 -8.46 1.22
CA MET A 231 -11.35 -9.43 0.44
C MET A 231 -10.55 -10.15 -0.66
N CYS A 232 -9.37 -9.64 -1.06
CA CYS A 232 -8.64 -10.16 -2.22
C CYS A 232 -7.80 -11.42 -1.94
N GLY A 233 -7.45 -11.69 -0.67
CA GLY A 233 -6.46 -12.71 -0.33
C GLY A 233 -5.11 -12.47 -1.02
N ASN A 234 -4.50 -13.53 -1.57
CA ASN A 234 -3.30 -13.41 -2.41
C ASN A 234 -3.64 -12.76 -3.76
N LEU A 235 -3.11 -11.56 -4.02
CA LEU A 235 -3.38 -10.80 -5.24
C LEU A 235 -2.30 -11.02 -6.31
N THR A 236 -2.69 -11.60 -7.44
CA THR A 236 -1.83 -11.83 -8.60
C THR A 236 -2.28 -10.96 -9.77
N VAL A 237 -1.36 -10.17 -10.34
CA VAL A 237 -1.57 -9.39 -11.56
C VAL A 237 -1.19 -10.23 -12.77
N THR A 238 -2.11 -10.32 -13.72
CA THR A 238 -1.95 -11.19 -14.90
C THR A 238 -2.05 -10.40 -16.20
N HIS A 239 -1.10 -10.63 -17.11
CA HIS A 239 -1.01 -9.91 -18.38
C HIS A 239 -1.82 -10.63 -19.47
N ILE A 240 -3.00 -10.09 -19.80
CA ILE A 240 -3.95 -10.72 -20.73
C ILE A 240 -3.72 -10.37 -22.22
N GLY A 241 -2.55 -9.83 -22.57
CA GLY A 241 -2.17 -9.48 -23.95
C GLY A 241 -2.26 -7.99 -24.33
N TYR A 242 -2.51 -7.09 -23.37
CA TYR A 242 -2.49 -5.64 -23.62
C TYR A 242 -1.08 -5.12 -24.00
N PRO A 243 -0.91 -4.33 -25.08
CA PRO A 243 0.32 -3.60 -25.33
C PRO A 243 0.54 -2.48 -24.29
N PRO A 244 1.78 -2.26 -23.78
CA PRO A 244 2.07 -1.29 -22.71
C PRO A 244 1.63 0.15 -22.99
N GLU A 245 1.54 0.53 -24.27
CA GLU A 245 1.06 1.83 -24.74
C GLU A 245 -0.39 2.14 -24.33
N LEU A 246 -1.20 1.12 -23.99
CA LEU A 246 -2.54 1.33 -23.40
C LEU A 246 -2.48 1.96 -22.01
N TYR A 247 -1.37 1.81 -21.30
CA TYR A 247 -1.18 2.32 -19.94
C TYR A 247 -0.48 3.69 -19.90
N ALA A 248 -0.11 4.26 -21.05
CA ALA A 248 0.69 5.49 -21.13
C ALA A 248 0.10 6.62 -20.28
N ASP A 249 -1.19 6.93 -20.48
CA ASP A 249 -1.91 8.05 -19.87
C ASP A 249 -2.32 7.82 -18.40
N LEU A 250 -1.94 6.68 -17.78
CA LEU A 250 -2.26 6.40 -16.37
C LEU A 250 -1.28 7.09 -15.42
N ASP A 251 -1.84 7.75 -14.40
CA ASP A 251 -1.17 8.68 -13.49
C ASP A 251 -1.04 8.16 -12.04
N THR A 252 -1.65 7.01 -11.72
CA THR A 252 -1.53 6.32 -10.43
C THR A 252 -0.48 5.20 -10.49
N TYR A 253 0.37 5.08 -9.46
CA TYR A 253 1.47 4.11 -9.40
C TYR A 253 1.58 3.44 -8.02
N VAL A 254 2.09 2.21 -7.95
CA VAL A 254 2.47 1.52 -6.69
C VAL A 254 3.94 1.75 -6.39
N ASN A 255 4.27 2.13 -5.14
CA ASN A 255 5.63 2.25 -4.58
C ASN A 255 6.67 3.00 -5.46
N TYR A 256 6.24 3.86 -6.39
CA TYR A 256 7.11 4.44 -7.41
C TYR A 256 7.74 5.78 -7.02
N PHE A 257 9.05 5.78 -6.81
CA PHE A 257 9.90 6.96 -6.68
C PHE A 257 11.25 6.67 -7.34
N PRO A 258 11.98 7.67 -7.88
CA PRO A 258 13.34 7.44 -8.40
C PRO A 258 14.28 6.94 -7.28
N PRO A 259 15.26 6.07 -7.57
CA PRO A 259 16.11 5.49 -6.53
C PRO A 259 16.78 6.55 -5.65
N LEU A 260 16.89 6.26 -4.35
CA LEU A 260 17.49 7.18 -3.37
C LEU A 260 18.92 7.55 -3.79
N PRO A 261 19.30 8.85 -3.85
CA PRO A 261 20.65 9.24 -4.19
C PRO A 261 21.70 8.72 -3.20
N ALA A 262 22.89 8.41 -3.74
CA ALA A 262 24.03 7.96 -2.95
C ALA A 262 24.53 9.10 -2.04
N ARG A 263 24.83 8.77 -0.77
CA ARG A 263 25.33 9.77 0.18
C ARG A 263 26.77 10.16 -0.16
N SER A 264 26.99 11.41 -0.58
CA SER A 264 28.34 11.90 -0.92
C SER A 264 29.33 11.73 0.25
N PRO A 265 30.46 11.01 0.07
CA PRO A 265 31.50 10.88 1.09
C PRO A 265 32.22 12.19 1.43
N ALA A 266 32.15 13.19 0.55
CA ALA A 266 32.65 14.55 0.79
C ALA A 266 31.60 15.49 1.40
N GLY A 267 30.38 14.99 1.66
CA GLY A 267 29.28 15.76 2.22
C GLY A 267 29.47 16.08 3.70
N HIS A 268 28.92 17.22 4.11
CA HIS A 268 28.98 17.76 5.47
C HIS A 268 27.58 18.12 5.99
N LYS A 269 27.44 18.45 7.28
CA LYS A 269 26.12 18.76 7.90
C LYS A 269 25.27 19.83 7.19
N GLY A 270 25.88 20.73 6.40
CA GLY A 270 25.15 21.72 5.60
C GLY A 270 24.64 21.22 4.24
N SER A 271 25.14 20.10 3.73
CA SER A 271 24.80 19.51 2.42
C SER A 271 23.92 18.27 2.53
N PHE A 272 23.55 17.87 3.75
CA PHE A 272 22.53 16.86 4.03
C PHE A 272 21.23 17.52 4.52
N GLY A 273 21.04 18.80 4.19
CA GLY A 273 19.87 19.61 4.55
C GLY A 273 19.82 20.11 5.99
N LYS A 274 19.11 21.23 6.15
CA LYS A 274 18.81 21.91 7.42
C LYS A 274 17.30 21.99 7.57
N ALA A 275 16.75 21.43 8.65
CA ALA A 275 15.32 21.48 8.94
C ALA A 275 15.04 22.38 10.16
N LEU A 276 13.87 23.02 10.17
CA LEU A 276 13.32 23.70 11.35
C LEU A 276 11.95 23.11 11.68
N PHE A 277 11.82 22.56 12.88
CA PHE A 277 10.60 22.02 13.45
C PHE A 277 9.99 23.08 14.38
N VAL A 278 8.76 23.49 14.09
CA VAL A 278 7.91 24.34 14.95
C VAL A 278 6.84 23.42 15.54
N ALA A 279 7.18 22.86 16.70
CA ALA A 279 6.56 21.65 17.24
C ALA A 279 6.56 21.68 18.77
N GLY A 280 5.63 20.97 19.40
CA GLY A 280 5.56 20.80 20.84
C GLY A 280 4.84 21.92 21.61
N ALA A 281 4.29 21.51 22.74
CA ALA A 281 3.63 22.30 23.78
C ALA A 281 3.74 21.51 25.10
N GLU A 282 3.37 22.10 26.23
CA GLU A 282 3.36 21.38 27.51
C GLU A 282 2.46 20.13 27.45
N GLY A 283 2.99 19.00 27.94
CA GLY A 283 2.39 17.67 27.77
C GLY A 283 2.79 16.94 26.48
N TYR A 284 3.13 17.66 25.41
CA TYR A 284 3.45 17.09 24.09
C TYR A 284 4.96 16.93 23.89
N TYR A 285 5.59 16.02 24.64
CA TYR A 285 7.03 15.73 24.56
C TYR A 285 7.43 14.86 23.36
N GLY A 286 6.60 13.86 23.02
CA GLY A 286 6.92 12.84 22.00
C GLY A 286 6.97 13.41 20.58
N ALA A 287 5.91 14.07 20.12
CA ALA A 287 5.79 14.61 18.78
C ALA A 287 6.95 15.52 18.31
N PRO A 288 7.38 16.55 19.07
CA PRO A 288 8.56 17.36 18.71
C PRO A 288 9.87 16.58 18.75
N MET A 289 10.02 15.59 19.63
CA MET A 289 11.21 14.73 19.69
C MET A 289 11.28 13.82 18.46
N LEU A 290 10.24 13.02 18.23
CA LEU A 290 10.17 12.05 17.13
C LEU A 290 10.36 12.71 15.78
N SER A 291 9.66 13.81 15.50
CA SER A 291 9.77 14.52 14.22
C SER A 291 11.15 15.15 14.01
N SER A 292 11.71 15.83 15.02
CA SER A 292 13.01 16.50 14.86
C SER A 292 14.21 15.55 14.92
N TYR A 293 14.08 14.37 15.55
CA TYR A 293 15.14 13.37 15.66
C TYR A 293 15.11 12.33 14.53
N SER A 294 13.93 11.93 14.04
CA SER A 294 13.81 11.01 12.90
C SER A 294 14.43 11.60 11.61
N PHE A 295 14.42 12.93 11.45
CA PHE A 295 15.16 13.62 10.39
C PHE A 295 16.67 13.30 10.41
N LEU A 296 17.28 13.26 11.60
CA LEU A 296 18.70 12.89 11.74
C LEU A 296 18.92 11.39 11.49
N LYS A 297 18.01 10.52 11.98
CA LYS A 297 18.03 9.07 11.73
C LYS A 297 17.93 8.75 10.23
N ALA A 298 17.09 9.48 9.49
CA ALA A 298 16.96 9.40 8.04
C ALA A 298 18.17 9.97 7.28
N GLY A 299 19.17 10.50 8.01
CA GLY A 299 20.44 10.98 7.47
C GLY A 299 20.50 12.50 7.22
N GLY A 300 19.51 13.26 7.68
CA GLY A 300 19.49 14.72 7.63
C GLY A 300 20.65 15.37 8.39
N GLY A 301 21.07 16.55 7.94
CA GLY A 301 22.34 17.17 8.35
C GLY A 301 22.28 18.04 9.60
N TYR A 302 21.23 18.85 9.76
CA TYR A 302 21.10 19.80 10.86
C TYR A 302 19.63 19.96 11.28
N SER A 303 19.26 19.40 12.43
CA SER A 303 17.91 19.53 12.99
C SER A 303 17.82 20.70 13.96
N ARG A 304 16.76 21.50 13.86
CA ARG A 304 16.43 22.58 14.81
C ARG A 304 15.02 22.44 15.30
N LEU A 305 14.81 22.44 16.61
CA LEU A 305 13.48 22.44 17.23
C LEU A 305 13.22 23.79 17.90
N ALA A 306 12.26 24.54 17.39
CA ALA A 306 11.73 25.74 18.02
C ALA A 306 10.45 25.40 18.78
N THR A 307 10.51 25.48 20.10
CA THR A 307 9.47 24.97 21.01
C THR A 307 9.48 25.70 22.36
N VAL A 308 8.45 25.50 23.18
CA VAL A 308 8.32 26.14 24.49
C VAL A 308 9.45 25.73 25.45
N LYS A 309 9.95 26.71 26.23
CA LYS A 309 11.11 26.54 27.11
C LYS A 309 10.99 25.39 28.11
N SER A 310 9.78 25.09 28.59
CA SER A 310 9.48 24.10 29.62
C SER A 310 9.73 22.64 29.19
N ILE A 311 9.56 22.28 27.91
CA ILE A 311 9.75 20.89 27.45
C ILE A 311 11.17 20.58 26.96
N ILE A 312 11.99 21.60 26.69
CA ILE A 312 13.35 21.46 26.14
C ILE A 312 14.25 20.55 27.00
N PRO A 313 14.32 20.69 28.34
CA PRO A 313 15.20 19.83 29.16
C PRO A 313 14.85 18.34 29.10
N VAL A 314 13.57 18.00 28.89
CA VAL A 314 13.10 16.62 28.77
C VAL A 314 13.53 16.03 27.42
N ILE A 315 13.28 16.75 26.33
CA ILE A 315 13.65 16.30 24.98
C ILE A 315 15.18 16.24 24.80
N ALA A 316 15.91 17.18 25.40
CA ALA A 316 17.37 17.22 25.33
C ALA A 316 18.08 16.07 26.06
N ALA A 317 17.40 15.39 27.00
CA ALA A 317 17.94 14.20 27.66
C ALA A 317 17.99 12.99 26.72
N GLU A 318 16.91 12.76 25.95
CA GLU A 318 16.78 11.63 25.02
C GLU A 318 17.44 11.91 23.65
N ALA A 319 17.30 13.15 23.14
CA ALA A 319 17.74 13.53 21.80
C ALA A 319 18.70 14.74 21.78
N PRO A 320 19.88 14.66 22.44
CA PRO A 320 20.83 15.78 22.59
C PRO A 320 21.48 16.27 21.29
N SER A 321 21.21 15.62 20.15
CA SER A 321 21.70 16.05 18.82
C SER A 321 20.81 17.11 18.15
N ILE A 322 19.63 17.41 18.72
CA ILE A 322 18.75 18.48 18.25
C ILE A 322 19.32 19.84 18.70
N VAL A 323 19.25 20.86 17.84
CA VAL A 323 19.55 22.24 18.25
C VAL A 323 18.25 22.95 18.65
N PHE A 324 18.11 23.23 19.94
CA PHE A 324 16.90 23.81 20.52
C PHE A 324 16.87 25.34 20.41
N HIS A 325 15.69 25.88 20.15
CA HIS A 325 15.40 27.32 20.14
C HIS A 325 14.21 27.61 21.04
N GLU A 326 14.46 28.14 22.25
CA GLU A 326 13.42 28.43 23.25
C GLU A 326 12.42 29.47 22.73
N LEU A 327 11.13 29.15 22.71
CA LEU A 327 10.05 30.08 22.39
C LEU A 327 9.23 30.45 23.63
N GLU A 328 8.64 31.64 23.62
CA GLU A 328 7.72 32.08 24.67
C GLU A 328 6.39 31.30 24.60
N SER A 329 5.82 30.97 25.75
CA SER A 329 4.59 30.18 25.86
C SER A 329 3.34 31.03 26.09
N THR A 330 2.20 30.55 25.62
CA THR A 330 0.88 31.00 26.07
C THR A 330 0.66 30.63 27.54
N SER A 331 -0.38 31.18 28.16
CA SER A 331 -0.84 30.76 29.51
C SER A 331 -1.35 29.31 29.57
N ALA A 332 -1.45 28.61 28.43
CA ALA A 332 -1.81 27.20 28.33
C ALA A 332 -0.61 26.30 27.94
N GLY A 333 0.63 26.80 28.03
CA GLY A 333 1.84 26.02 27.76
C GLY A 333 2.11 25.71 26.27
N SER A 334 1.35 26.32 25.35
CA SER A 334 1.57 26.21 23.90
C SER A 334 2.45 27.35 23.38
N ILE A 335 2.91 27.30 22.13
CA ILE A 335 3.78 28.37 21.57
C ILE A 335 2.98 29.67 21.34
N SER A 336 3.42 30.81 21.90
CA SER A 336 2.77 32.12 21.70
C SER A 336 2.95 32.64 20.26
N SER A 337 1.96 33.35 19.71
CA SER A 337 2.05 34.04 18.43
C SER A 337 3.00 35.24 18.42
N ASP A 338 3.37 35.78 19.58
CA ASP A 338 4.43 36.80 19.72
C ASP A 338 5.80 36.33 19.18
N ASN A 339 6.00 35.01 19.07
CA ASN A 339 7.20 34.43 18.50
C ASN A 339 7.28 34.57 16.95
N TYR A 340 6.26 35.09 16.27
CA TYR A 340 6.15 35.08 14.81
C TYR A 340 7.41 35.59 14.08
N ASP A 341 7.86 36.82 14.33
CA ASP A 341 9.02 37.40 13.62
C ASP A 341 10.29 36.58 13.82
N ARG A 342 10.45 36.00 15.01
CA ARG A 342 11.58 35.17 15.38
C ARG A 342 11.53 33.81 14.69
N VAL A 343 10.37 33.16 14.66
CA VAL A 343 10.18 31.86 13.96
C VAL A 343 10.28 32.03 12.46
N PHE A 344 9.67 33.08 11.89
CA PHE A 344 9.80 33.44 10.48
C PHE A 344 11.27 33.66 10.10
N LYS A 345 12.01 34.49 10.86
CA LYS A 345 13.44 34.69 10.59
C LYS A 345 14.26 33.41 10.70
N MET A 346 14.01 32.55 11.69
CA MET A 346 14.70 31.26 11.82
C MET A 346 14.40 30.32 10.65
N ALA A 347 13.17 30.31 10.12
CA ALA A 347 12.83 29.55 8.93
C ALA A 347 13.64 30.03 7.71
N GLN A 348 13.72 31.35 7.51
CA GLN A 348 14.41 31.95 6.36
C GLN A 348 15.93 31.78 6.41
N ASP A 349 16.55 32.15 7.53
CA ASP A 349 18.01 32.19 7.68
C ASP A 349 18.63 30.79 7.84
N LEU A 350 17.92 29.85 8.47
CA LEU A 350 18.53 28.62 9.01
C LEU A 350 18.09 27.31 8.34
N ALA A 351 16.95 27.28 7.66
CA ALA A 351 16.35 26.06 7.11
C ALA A 351 16.28 26.02 5.58
N ASP A 352 16.19 24.79 5.04
CA ASP A 352 15.85 24.48 3.65
C ASP A 352 14.40 23.98 3.52
N MET A 353 13.83 23.46 4.61
CA MET A 353 12.43 23.08 4.75
C MET A 353 11.97 23.30 6.20
N VAL A 354 10.70 23.69 6.39
CA VAL A 354 10.08 23.87 7.71
C VAL A 354 9.09 22.72 7.95
N VAL A 355 9.00 22.22 9.17
CA VAL A 355 7.94 21.31 9.63
C VAL A 355 7.16 22.04 10.71
N VAL A 356 5.83 22.09 10.61
CA VAL A 356 4.97 22.77 11.59
C VAL A 356 3.78 21.90 11.95
N GLY A 357 3.48 21.83 13.25
CA GLY A 357 2.26 21.17 13.75
C GLY A 357 2.41 19.97 14.68
N PRO A 358 3.48 19.14 14.65
CA PRO A 358 3.69 18.04 15.60
C PRO A 358 3.54 18.48 17.07
N GLY A 359 2.41 18.14 17.69
CA GLY A 359 2.08 18.47 19.09
C GLY A 359 2.09 19.95 19.46
N VAL A 360 1.78 20.89 18.56
CA VAL A 360 1.74 22.34 18.90
C VAL A 360 0.50 22.76 19.71
N SER A 361 -0.46 21.86 19.91
CA SER A 361 -1.82 22.08 20.43
C SER A 361 -2.74 22.89 19.51
N THR A 362 -4.04 22.72 19.73
CA THR A 362 -5.12 23.46 19.06
C THR A 362 -5.42 24.84 19.65
N ASN A 363 -4.54 25.38 20.50
CA ASN A 363 -4.72 26.70 21.12
C ASN A 363 -4.89 27.79 20.05
N GLY A 364 -5.91 28.63 20.19
CA GLY A 364 -6.25 29.66 19.19
C GLY A 364 -5.16 30.69 18.92
N ASP A 365 -4.25 30.94 19.87
CA ASP A 365 -3.09 31.81 19.65
C ASP A 365 -1.98 31.10 18.88
N THR A 366 -1.64 29.87 19.26
CA THR A 366 -0.69 29.04 18.51
C THR A 366 -1.19 28.76 17.09
N ALA A 367 -2.50 28.64 16.90
CA ALA A 367 -3.12 28.50 15.58
C ALA A 367 -2.93 29.77 14.71
N ARG A 368 -2.93 30.98 15.30
CA ARG A 368 -2.56 32.21 14.58
C ARG A 368 -1.10 32.17 14.12
N LEU A 369 -0.18 31.73 14.97
CA LEU A 369 1.24 31.57 14.62
C LEU A 369 1.41 30.64 13.40
N VAL A 370 0.75 29.47 13.42
CA VAL A 370 0.80 28.50 12.32
C VAL A 370 0.24 29.10 11.04
N ARG A 371 -0.96 29.70 11.05
CA ARG A 371 -1.55 30.32 9.85
C ARG A 371 -0.70 31.46 9.30
N ALA A 372 -0.14 32.32 10.17
CA ALA A 372 0.76 33.39 9.76
C ALA A 372 2.04 32.86 9.09
N LEU A 373 2.69 31.85 9.68
CA LEU A 373 3.90 31.24 9.12
C LEU A 373 3.64 30.54 7.76
N VAL A 374 2.50 29.85 7.62
CA VAL A 374 2.07 29.22 6.36
C VAL A 374 1.79 30.28 5.27
N LEU A 375 1.33 31.48 5.63
CA LEU A 375 1.07 32.59 4.70
C LEU A 375 2.31 33.40 4.29
N SER A 376 3.47 33.19 4.92
CA SER A 376 4.67 34.02 4.70
C SER A 376 5.96 33.25 4.39
N SER A 377 6.15 32.02 4.89
CA SER A 377 7.44 31.32 4.77
C SER A 377 7.84 31.08 3.30
N GLU A 378 9.01 31.58 2.89
CA GLU A 378 9.60 31.36 1.56
C GLU A 378 10.41 30.05 1.48
N LYS A 379 10.08 29.07 2.34
CA LYS A 379 10.59 27.70 2.29
C LYS A 379 9.46 26.73 1.97
N PRO A 380 9.75 25.55 1.38
CA PRO A 380 8.81 24.44 1.40
C PRO A 380 8.47 24.05 2.84
N MET A 381 7.25 23.58 3.07
CA MET A 381 6.76 23.24 4.40
C MET A 381 6.15 21.84 4.47
N VAL A 382 6.30 21.15 5.60
CA VAL A 382 5.42 20.04 6.00
C VAL A 382 4.44 20.56 7.04
N ILE A 383 3.16 20.25 6.88
CA ILE A 383 2.09 20.53 7.84
C ILE A 383 1.49 19.18 8.26
N ASP A 384 1.48 18.93 9.57
CA ASP A 384 1.02 17.68 10.20
C ASP A 384 0.28 17.97 11.51
N GLY A 385 -0.47 17.01 12.05
CA GLY A 385 -1.05 17.07 13.39
C GLY A 385 -1.91 18.31 13.67
N ASP A 386 -1.63 18.96 14.80
CA ASP A 386 -2.29 20.22 15.18
C ASP A 386 -2.05 21.35 14.17
N GLY A 387 -1.00 21.29 13.35
CA GLY A 387 -0.77 22.22 12.25
C GLY A 387 -1.83 22.09 11.15
N LEU A 388 -2.26 20.87 10.83
CA LEU A 388 -3.37 20.63 9.91
C LEU A 388 -4.69 21.11 10.51
N THR A 389 -4.89 20.90 11.82
CA THR A 389 -6.06 21.43 12.54
C THR A 389 -6.09 22.96 12.52
N ALA A 390 -4.97 23.61 12.79
CA ALA A 390 -4.84 25.07 12.83
C ALA A 390 -5.11 25.76 11.49
N ILE A 391 -4.85 25.09 10.34
CA ILE A 391 -5.24 25.60 9.01
C ILE A 391 -6.67 25.18 8.61
N SER A 392 -7.24 24.14 9.22
CA SER A 392 -8.59 23.67 8.92
C SER A 392 -9.68 24.53 9.55
N THR A 393 -9.47 25.00 10.79
CA THR A 393 -10.50 25.71 11.57
C THR A 393 -10.41 27.22 11.42
N ALA A 394 -11.46 27.84 10.88
CA ALA A 394 -11.71 29.26 11.09
C ALA A 394 -12.04 29.54 12.57
N PRO A 395 -11.49 30.59 13.20
CA PRO A 395 -11.91 31.02 14.54
C PRO A 395 -13.39 31.42 14.57
N VAL A 396 -14.05 31.17 15.72
CA VAL A 396 -15.46 31.55 15.93
C VAL A 396 -15.61 33.08 16.03
N ASP A 397 -14.61 33.78 16.60
CA ASP A 397 -14.55 35.23 16.66
C ASP A 397 -13.90 35.83 15.40
N SER A 398 -14.72 36.52 14.60
CA SER A 398 -14.40 36.89 13.22
C SER A 398 -13.50 38.12 13.06
N THR A 399 -12.18 37.89 13.05
CA THR A 399 -11.20 38.79 12.41
C THR A 399 -10.24 38.08 11.44
N ASP A 400 -10.31 36.75 11.34
CA ASP A 400 -9.52 35.97 10.38
C ASP A 400 -10.17 36.03 8.98
N ILE A 401 -9.36 36.17 7.93
CA ILE A 401 -9.83 36.42 6.55
C ILE A 401 -9.97 35.13 5.73
N PHE A 402 -9.55 33.98 6.27
CA PHE A 402 -9.62 32.68 5.62
C PHE A 402 -10.59 31.75 6.34
N SER A 403 -11.63 31.27 5.65
CA SER A 403 -12.61 30.35 6.22
C SER A 403 -12.25 28.87 6.06
N THR A 404 -11.22 28.54 5.26
CA THR A 404 -10.77 27.15 5.01
C THR A 404 -9.27 27.05 4.71
N ALA A 405 -8.69 25.87 4.96
CA ALA A 405 -7.33 25.52 4.54
C ALA A 405 -7.08 25.73 3.03
N SER A 406 -8.10 25.48 2.19
CA SER A 406 -7.99 25.69 0.74
C SER A 406 -7.75 27.15 0.38
N GLN A 407 -8.47 28.09 1.00
CA GLN A 407 -8.25 29.53 0.76
C GLN A 407 -6.86 30.00 1.24
N LEU A 408 -6.44 29.52 2.42
CA LEU A 408 -5.12 29.83 2.99
C LEU A 408 -3.97 29.41 2.06
N LEU A 409 -4.07 28.21 1.48
CA LEU A 409 -3.06 27.64 0.60
C LEU A 409 -3.16 28.15 -0.84
N GLN A 410 -4.36 28.48 -1.33
CA GLN A 410 -4.54 29.24 -2.58
C GLN A 410 -3.93 30.63 -2.49
N GLU A 411 -4.04 31.33 -1.36
CA GLU A 411 -3.36 32.61 -1.15
C GLU A 411 -1.84 32.45 -1.10
N ARG A 412 -1.33 31.41 -0.42
CA ARG A 412 0.10 31.06 -0.45
C ARG A 412 0.60 30.83 -1.88
N HIS A 413 -0.16 30.08 -2.68
CA HIS A 413 0.14 29.83 -4.09
C HIS A 413 0.07 31.10 -4.95
N ARG A 414 -0.93 31.98 -4.73
CA ARG A 414 -1.07 33.28 -5.42
C ARG A 414 0.12 34.21 -5.15
N LYS A 415 0.71 34.13 -3.95
CA LYS A 415 1.96 34.81 -3.57
C LYS A 415 3.22 34.17 -4.17
N GLN A 416 3.11 33.07 -4.92
CA GLN A 416 4.22 32.31 -5.50
C GLN A 416 5.21 31.76 -4.46
N LEU A 417 4.74 31.52 -3.23
CA LEU A 417 5.55 30.91 -2.17
C LEU A 417 5.72 29.40 -2.43
N PRO A 418 6.82 28.76 -1.97
CA PRO A 418 7.09 27.35 -2.26
C PRO A 418 5.98 26.38 -1.78
N PRO A 419 5.83 25.21 -2.41
CA PRO A 419 4.75 24.27 -2.11
C PRO A 419 4.82 23.73 -0.68
N VAL A 420 3.67 23.24 -0.21
CA VAL A 420 3.55 22.56 1.08
C VAL A 420 3.24 21.07 0.88
N VAL A 421 3.61 20.27 1.87
CA VAL A 421 3.20 18.89 2.05
C VAL A 421 2.17 18.86 3.19
N LEU A 422 0.97 18.37 2.90
CA LEU A 422 -0.04 18.07 3.92
C LEU A 422 0.02 16.58 4.20
N THR A 423 -0.06 16.17 5.46
CA THR A 423 0.07 14.75 5.85
C THR A 423 -1.15 14.19 6.61
N PRO A 424 -2.41 14.42 6.20
CA PRO A 424 -3.57 14.04 6.99
C PRO A 424 -3.81 12.52 7.12
N HIS A 425 -4.07 12.04 8.34
CA HIS A 425 -4.83 10.81 8.58
C HIS A 425 -6.33 11.03 8.35
N LEU A 426 -7.15 9.98 8.29
CA LEU A 426 -8.57 10.10 7.89
C LEU A 426 -9.37 11.18 8.66
N ALA A 427 -9.23 11.30 9.98
CA ALA A 427 -9.92 12.36 10.75
C ALA A 427 -9.34 13.78 10.58
N GLU A 428 -8.10 13.93 10.09
CA GLU A 428 -7.56 15.23 9.62
C GLU A 428 -8.07 15.52 8.21
N LEU A 429 -8.15 14.50 7.34
CA LEU A 429 -8.68 14.61 5.98
C LEU A 429 -10.16 15.01 6.00
N SER A 430 -10.96 14.41 6.88
CA SER A 430 -12.35 14.79 7.14
C SER A 430 -12.46 16.27 7.52
N ARG A 431 -11.60 16.74 8.45
CA ARG A 431 -11.56 18.14 8.89
C ARG A 431 -11.12 19.12 7.80
N LEU A 432 -10.18 18.73 6.93
CA LEU A 432 -9.67 19.53 5.81
C LEU A 432 -10.65 19.62 4.62
N THR A 433 -11.49 18.59 4.43
CA THR A 433 -12.35 18.46 3.24
C THR A 433 -13.84 18.70 3.51
N GLY A 434 -14.28 18.61 4.77
CA GLY A 434 -15.70 18.65 5.15
C GLY A 434 -16.46 17.33 4.89
N ILE A 435 -15.81 16.30 4.34
CA ILE A 435 -16.40 14.98 4.11
C ILE A 435 -16.47 14.25 5.45
N SER A 436 -17.56 13.54 5.74
CA SER A 436 -17.71 12.84 7.02
C SER A 436 -16.74 11.67 7.15
N MET A 437 -16.36 11.34 8.39
CA MET A 437 -15.52 10.16 8.65
C MET A 437 -16.12 8.87 8.11
N GLY A 438 -17.44 8.70 8.22
CA GLY A 438 -18.15 7.52 7.71
C GLY A 438 -17.91 7.31 6.22
N GLU A 439 -18.14 8.35 5.40
CA GLU A 439 -17.96 8.32 3.94
C GLU A 439 -16.53 8.02 3.47
N LEU A 440 -15.53 8.37 4.30
CA LEU A 440 -14.12 8.09 4.04
C LEU A 440 -13.75 6.65 4.44
N THR A 441 -14.37 6.12 5.50
CA THR A 441 -14.09 4.76 6.00
C THR A 441 -14.87 3.66 5.29
N ASP A 442 -16.08 3.94 4.79
CA ASP A 442 -16.90 2.95 4.06
C ASP A 442 -16.63 2.94 2.55
N GLY A 443 -15.80 3.88 2.06
CA GLY A 443 -15.49 4.04 0.64
C GLY A 443 -16.63 4.62 -0.20
N SER A 444 -17.65 5.26 0.39
CA SER A 444 -18.65 6.07 -0.32
C SER A 444 -18.00 7.25 -1.06
N ARG A 445 -16.93 7.81 -0.50
CA ARG A 445 -16.07 8.82 -1.15
C ARG A 445 -14.68 8.21 -1.33
N SER A 446 -14.32 7.86 -2.57
CA SER A 446 -13.01 7.25 -2.87
C SER A 446 -11.86 8.14 -2.41
N LEU A 447 -11.02 7.61 -1.51
CA LEU A 447 -9.85 8.31 -0.96
C LEU A 447 -8.88 8.82 -2.05
N LEU A 448 -8.83 8.13 -3.20
CA LEU A 448 -8.02 8.51 -4.35
C LEU A 448 -8.46 9.86 -4.95
N GLU A 449 -9.76 10.01 -5.24
CA GLU A 449 -10.28 11.27 -5.77
C GLU A 449 -10.38 12.35 -4.69
N VAL A 450 -10.66 12.00 -3.42
CA VAL A 450 -10.61 12.99 -2.32
C VAL A 450 -9.19 13.54 -2.14
N GLY A 451 -8.16 12.70 -2.19
CA GLY A 451 -6.76 13.12 -2.12
C GLY A 451 -6.34 13.96 -3.32
N ARG A 452 -6.75 13.58 -4.55
CA ARG A 452 -6.54 14.38 -5.77
C ARG A 452 -7.24 15.73 -5.70
N GLU A 453 -8.53 15.75 -5.37
CA GLU A 453 -9.31 16.97 -5.20
C GLU A 453 -8.64 17.92 -4.20
N LEU A 454 -8.17 17.41 -3.04
CA LEU A 454 -7.50 18.24 -2.05
C LEU A 454 -6.15 18.77 -2.55
N ALA A 455 -5.31 17.92 -3.16
CA ALA A 455 -4.02 18.32 -3.72
C ALA A 455 -4.15 19.39 -4.81
N GLN A 456 -5.14 19.24 -5.71
CA GLN A 456 -5.44 20.24 -6.74
C GLN A 456 -6.00 21.54 -6.15
N LYS A 457 -6.96 21.47 -5.20
CA LYS A 457 -7.58 22.66 -4.57
C LYS A 457 -6.60 23.47 -3.71
N THR A 458 -5.56 22.85 -3.17
CA THR A 458 -4.57 23.50 -2.28
C THR A 458 -3.23 23.82 -2.95
N ASN A 459 -2.98 23.29 -4.15
CA ASN A 459 -1.66 23.23 -4.77
C ASN A 459 -0.58 22.69 -3.81
N ALA A 460 -0.91 21.61 -3.10
CA ALA A 460 -0.03 20.93 -2.15
C ALA A 460 0.22 19.46 -2.57
N VAL A 461 1.33 18.88 -2.11
CA VAL A 461 1.48 17.43 -2.08
C VAL A 461 0.71 16.92 -0.86
N VAL A 462 -0.20 15.97 -1.03
CA VAL A 462 -1.05 15.45 0.05
C VAL A 462 -0.72 13.98 0.29
N VAL A 463 -0.25 13.65 1.49
CA VAL A 463 -0.13 12.27 1.98
C VAL A 463 -1.38 11.93 2.77
N VAL A 464 -2.32 11.21 2.16
CA VAL A 464 -3.43 10.58 2.87
C VAL A 464 -2.87 9.39 3.64
N LYS A 465 -2.66 9.55 4.96
CA LYS A 465 -2.10 8.52 5.85
C LYS A 465 -3.12 7.40 6.11
N GLY A 466 -2.72 6.15 5.90
CA GLY A 466 -3.50 4.94 6.14
C GLY A 466 -2.75 3.67 5.72
N ALA A 467 -3.36 2.48 5.91
CA ALA A 467 -2.75 1.18 5.59
C ALA A 467 -2.33 1.03 4.11
N THR A 468 -2.93 1.82 3.21
CA THR A 468 -2.40 2.08 1.87
C THR A 468 -2.37 3.59 1.70
N SER A 469 -1.24 4.20 2.10
CA SER A 469 -1.10 5.65 2.10
C SER A 469 -0.95 6.18 0.67
N MET A 470 -1.61 7.30 0.35
CA MET A 470 -1.60 7.87 -1.00
C MET A 470 -0.88 9.22 -1.01
N ILE A 471 0.17 9.35 -1.83
CA ILE A 471 0.87 10.61 -2.10
C ILE A 471 0.28 11.21 -3.37
N CYS A 472 -0.65 12.16 -3.22
CA CYS A 472 -1.35 12.85 -4.30
C CYS A 472 -0.68 14.20 -4.62
N GLU A 473 -0.40 14.46 -5.89
CA GLU A 473 0.16 15.73 -6.38
C GLU A 473 -0.91 16.63 -7.02
N PRO A 474 -0.68 17.97 -7.10
CA PRO A 474 -1.50 18.88 -7.90
C PRO A 474 -1.56 18.52 -9.40
N SER A 475 -0.55 17.77 -9.87
CA SER A 475 -0.44 17.21 -11.24
C SER A 475 -1.42 16.06 -11.52
N ARG A 476 -2.32 15.71 -10.56
CA ARG A 476 -3.15 14.50 -10.49
C ARG A 476 -2.41 13.17 -10.32
N ARG A 477 -1.08 13.14 -10.49
CA ARG A 477 -0.25 11.97 -10.19
C ARG A 477 -0.48 11.50 -8.76
N VAL A 478 -0.63 10.19 -8.59
CA VAL A 478 -0.72 9.56 -7.26
C VAL A 478 0.27 8.40 -7.15
N ARG A 479 0.96 8.31 -6.02
CA ARG A 479 1.75 7.12 -5.65
C ARG A 479 1.09 6.47 -4.44
N MET A 480 0.73 5.20 -4.55
CA MET A 480 0.15 4.40 -3.49
C MET A 480 1.26 3.59 -2.81
N ASN A 481 1.40 3.74 -1.51
CA ASN A 481 2.39 3.03 -0.70
C ASN A 481 1.79 1.75 -0.11
N LEU A 482 2.48 0.64 -0.29
CA LEU A 482 2.11 -0.69 0.24
C LEU A 482 3.14 -1.25 1.24
N SER A 483 4.10 -0.45 1.70
CA SER A 483 5.00 -0.82 2.82
C SER A 483 4.42 -0.39 4.17
N GLY A 484 4.84 -1.07 5.24
CA GLY A 484 4.30 -0.92 6.58
C GLY A 484 3.24 -1.96 6.94
N ASN A 485 2.90 -2.00 8.22
CA ASN A 485 2.08 -3.04 8.84
C ASN A 485 1.15 -2.49 9.94
N SER A 486 0.39 -3.36 10.60
CA SER A 486 -0.64 -2.95 11.57
C SER A 486 -0.07 -2.29 12.83
N GLY A 487 1.12 -2.68 13.26
CA GLY A 487 1.85 -2.10 14.40
C GLY A 487 2.21 -0.62 14.22
N MET A 488 2.21 -0.12 12.97
CA MET A 488 2.38 1.30 12.69
C MET A 488 1.17 2.17 13.08
N GLY A 489 0.04 1.56 13.48
CA GLY A 489 -1.15 2.22 14.05
C GLY A 489 -0.96 2.82 15.45
N THR A 490 0.27 3.21 15.78
CA THR A 490 0.72 3.65 17.11
C THR A 490 0.90 5.17 17.17
N ALA A 491 0.72 5.76 18.36
CA ALA A 491 0.89 7.20 18.55
C ALA A 491 2.35 7.62 18.30
N GLY A 492 2.56 8.74 17.61
CA GLY A 492 3.89 9.21 17.21
C GLY A 492 4.38 8.73 15.83
N SER A 493 3.72 7.73 15.24
CA SER A 493 4.06 7.19 13.90
C SER A 493 4.04 8.29 12.82
N GLY A 494 3.03 9.17 12.84
CA GLY A 494 2.97 10.34 11.94
C GLY A 494 4.12 11.34 12.14
N ASP A 495 4.54 11.58 13.39
CA ASP A 495 5.62 12.52 13.69
C ASP A 495 6.96 12.03 13.10
N VAL A 496 7.22 10.71 13.14
CA VAL A 496 8.41 10.11 12.51
C VAL A 496 8.41 10.39 11.01
N LEU A 497 7.30 10.14 10.30
CA LEU A 497 7.15 10.46 8.87
C LEU A 497 7.42 11.95 8.58
N SER A 498 6.92 12.86 9.43
CA SER A 498 7.12 14.30 9.30
C SER A 498 8.59 14.75 9.42
N GLY A 499 9.46 13.97 10.07
CA GLY A 499 10.92 14.16 10.01
C GLY A 499 11.62 13.50 8.81
N LEU A 500 11.07 12.39 8.29
CA LEU A 500 11.61 11.71 7.10
C LEU A 500 11.45 12.56 5.81
N ILE A 501 10.33 13.28 5.66
CA ILE A 501 10.05 14.12 4.48
C ILE A 501 11.16 15.16 4.22
N PRO A 502 11.57 16.03 5.17
CA PRO A 502 12.67 16.98 4.95
C PRO A 502 14.04 16.31 4.75
N ALA A 503 14.25 15.10 5.29
CA ALA A 503 15.49 14.35 5.07
C ALA A 503 15.57 13.82 3.62
N MET A 504 14.46 13.30 3.08
CA MET A 504 14.41 12.88 1.67
C MET A 504 14.43 14.07 0.71
N TYR A 505 13.81 15.20 1.07
CA TYR A 505 13.92 16.44 0.28
C TYR A 505 15.38 16.91 0.15
N ALA A 506 16.17 16.78 1.21
CA ALA A 506 17.61 17.01 1.17
C ALA A 506 18.37 15.94 0.36
N ALA A 507 17.99 14.67 0.46
CA ALA A 507 18.60 13.58 -0.32
C ALA A 507 18.42 13.77 -1.83
N TYR A 508 17.26 14.27 -2.28
CA TYR A 508 16.99 14.66 -3.68
C TYR A 508 17.46 16.09 -4.02
N GLY A 509 18.40 16.66 -3.26
CA GLY A 509 19.13 17.88 -3.64
C GLY A 509 18.40 19.20 -3.42
N HIS A 510 17.29 19.21 -2.66
CA HIS A 510 16.42 20.38 -2.45
C HIS A 510 15.75 20.90 -3.74
N GLU A 511 15.50 20.04 -4.72
CA GLU A 511 14.81 20.38 -5.96
C GLU A 511 13.29 20.38 -5.73
N VAL A 512 12.65 21.55 -5.86
CA VAL A 512 11.20 21.73 -5.59
C VAL A 512 10.32 20.85 -6.48
N ASP A 513 10.69 20.70 -7.76
CA ASP A 513 9.99 19.84 -8.73
C ASP A 513 10.04 18.35 -8.35
N ARG A 514 10.92 17.97 -7.42
CA ARG A 514 11.10 16.61 -6.91
C ARG A 514 10.52 16.41 -5.51
N LEU A 515 9.77 17.38 -4.97
CA LEU A 515 9.10 17.25 -3.68
C LEU A 515 8.15 16.03 -3.64
N GLY A 516 7.45 15.74 -4.74
CA GLY A 516 6.60 14.55 -4.86
C GLY A 516 7.37 13.22 -4.77
N ASP A 517 8.60 13.17 -5.32
CA ASP A 517 9.49 12.02 -5.22
C ASP A 517 10.03 11.88 -3.79
N ALA A 518 10.46 12.99 -3.18
CA ALA A 518 10.97 13.05 -1.81
C ALA A 518 9.93 12.57 -0.79
N VAL A 519 8.69 13.04 -0.91
CA VAL A 519 7.57 12.63 -0.04
C VAL A 519 7.26 11.14 -0.23
N ALA A 520 7.27 10.63 -1.46
CA ALA A 520 6.99 9.22 -1.71
C ALA A 520 8.09 8.29 -1.16
N ALA A 521 9.35 8.65 -1.34
CA ALA A 521 10.46 7.91 -0.74
C ALA A 521 10.42 7.98 0.80
N ALA A 522 10.02 9.11 1.38
CA ALA A 522 9.84 9.25 2.83
C ALA A 522 8.73 8.33 3.37
N VAL A 523 7.59 8.25 2.70
CA VAL A 523 6.49 7.33 3.06
C VAL A 523 6.92 5.86 2.91
N PHE A 524 7.65 5.52 1.84
CA PHE A 524 8.11 4.14 1.64
C PHE A 524 9.16 3.71 2.67
N VAL A 525 10.16 4.56 2.95
CA VAL A 525 11.15 4.35 4.01
C VAL A 525 10.48 4.25 5.38
N HIS A 526 9.43 5.04 5.64
CA HIS A 526 8.67 4.96 6.88
C HIS A 526 7.99 3.60 7.06
N GLY A 527 7.30 3.10 6.02
CA GLY A 527 6.69 1.77 6.03
C GLY A 527 7.71 0.65 6.22
N VAL A 528 8.83 0.70 5.47
CA VAL A 528 9.94 -0.27 5.61
C VAL A 528 10.53 -0.24 7.02
N ALA A 529 10.64 0.93 7.66
CA ALA A 529 11.10 1.05 9.05
C ALA A 529 10.11 0.40 10.04
N GLY A 530 8.81 0.53 9.82
CA GLY A 530 7.79 -0.16 10.60
C GLY A 530 7.83 -1.69 10.43
N ASP A 531 8.11 -2.18 9.22
CA ASP A 531 8.27 -3.62 8.96
C ASP A 531 9.55 -4.17 9.61
N ILE A 532 10.67 -3.45 9.52
CA ILE A 532 11.92 -3.81 10.22
C ILE A 532 11.73 -3.79 11.74
N ALA A 533 11.01 -2.82 12.30
CA ALA A 533 10.69 -2.76 13.72
C ALA A 533 9.88 -3.99 14.17
N ALA A 534 8.82 -4.34 13.43
CA ALA A 534 8.02 -5.54 13.72
C ALA A 534 8.85 -6.83 13.67
N ILE A 535 9.71 -7.00 12.65
CA ILE A 535 10.59 -8.18 12.53
C ILE A 535 11.61 -8.23 13.69
N ASN A 536 12.11 -7.08 14.15
CA ASN A 536 13.05 -7.02 15.27
C ASN A 536 12.40 -7.29 16.65
N LEU A 537 11.11 -6.98 16.82
CA LEU A 537 10.32 -7.33 18.00
C LEU A 537 9.72 -8.76 17.93
N GLY A 538 9.64 -9.34 16.73
CA GLY A 538 9.07 -10.67 16.48
C GLY A 538 7.55 -10.67 16.26
N GLY A 539 6.96 -9.50 16.00
CA GLY A 539 5.51 -9.31 15.80
C GLY A 539 5.15 -7.84 15.59
N GLU A 540 3.92 -7.59 15.14
CA GLU A 540 3.38 -6.24 14.90
C GLU A 540 2.79 -5.63 16.19
N ASP A 541 2.34 -6.47 17.12
CA ASP A 541 1.88 -6.06 18.44
C ASP A 541 3.02 -5.44 19.26
N GLY A 542 2.78 -4.24 19.80
CA GLY A 542 3.72 -3.54 20.69
C GLY A 542 4.75 -2.65 20.00
N VAL A 543 4.75 -2.56 18.66
CA VAL A 543 5.56 -1.58 17.91
C VAL A 543 5.22 -0.15 18.38
N THR A 544 6.24 0.61 18.77
CA THR A 544 6.11 2.03 19.12
C THR A 544 6.74 2.93 18.06
N ALA A 545 6.40 4.22 18.06
CA ALA A 545 7.05 5.19 17.19
C ALA A 545 8.57 5.32 17.42
N SER A 546 9.06 4.98 18.61
CA SER A 546 10.50 4.92 18.89
C SER A 546 11.17 3.75 18.15
N ASP A 547 10.54 2.58 18.12
CA ASP A 547 11.07 1.41 17.39
C ASP A 547 11.11 1.67 15.88
N ILE A 548 10.04 2.29 15.34
CA ILE A 548 9.99 2.75 13.95
C ILE A 548 11.14 3.74 13.69
N MET A 549 11.31 4.76 14.54
CA MET A 549 12.38 5.77 14.42
C MET A 549 13.79 5.15 14.50
N ASP A 550 13.99 4.14 15.33
CA ASP A 550 15.27 3.44 15.48
C ASP A 550 15.58 2.50 14.30
N ALA A 551 14.55 1.97 13.62
CA ALA A 551 14.68 1.21 12.38
C ALA A 551 14.94 2.06 11.12
N VAL A 552 14.65 3.37 11.15
CA VAL A 552 14.84 4.29 10.01
C VAL A 552 16.22 4.20 9.32
N PRO A 553 17.38 4.14 10.03
CA PRO A 553 18.68 4.07 9.37
C PRO A 553 18.87 2.77 8.57
N GLU A 554 18.32 1.65 9.07
CA GLU A 554 18.36 0.34 8.41
C GLU A 554 17.45 0.36 7.16
N ALA A 555 16.24 0.93 7.28
CA ALA A 555 15.33 1.18 6.17
C ALA A 555 15.93 2.06 5.07
N VAL A 556 16.62 3.16 5.42
CA VAL A 556 17.29 4.04 4.43
C VAL A 556 18.41 3.30 3.69
N SER A 557 19.19 2.47 4.37
CA SER A 557 20.27 1.69 3.74
C SER A 557 19.71 0.61 2.80
N TYR A 558 18.61 -0.04 3.21
CA TYR A 558 17.86 -1.00 2.41
C TYR A 558 17.27 -0.36 1.13
N VAL A 559 16.48 0.71 1.25
CA VAL A 559 15.83 1.37 0.10
C VAL A 559 16.83 2.01 -0.88
N ARG A 560 18.03 2.39 -0.41
CA ARG A 560 19.12 2.85 -1.29
C ARG A 560 19.90 1.69 -1.94
N GLY A 561 19.73 0.45 -1.50
CA GLY A 561 20.44 -0.72 -2.02
C GLY A 561 21.90 -0.81 -1.58
N GLU A 562 22.29 -0.22 -0.44
CA GLU A 562 23.68 -0.26 0.09
C GLU A 562 24.08 -1.63 0.68
N SER A 563 23.12 -2.58 0.74
CA SER A 563 23.27 -4.02 1.00
C SER A 563 24.28 -4.45 2.08
N ALA A 564 23.89 -4.32 3.35
CA ALA A 564 24.51 -5.07 4.46
C ALA A 564 23.58 -6.13 5.10
N PHE A 565 22.26 -6.03 4.89
CA PHE A 565 21.25 -6.76 5.69
C PHE A 565 20.37 -7.70 4.86
N GLY A 566 20.94 -8.81 4.41
CA GLY A 566 20.16 -9.93 3.83
C GLY A 566 19.16 -10.58 4.81
N LYS A 567 19.27 -10.29 6.12
CA LYS A 567 18.42 -10.81 7.20
C LYS A 567 16.92 -10.67 6.94
N TYR A 568 16.48 -9.56 6.36
CA TYR A 568 15.06 -9.24 6.16
C TYR A 568 14.58 -9.42 4.72
N SER A 569 15.49 -9.75 3.77
CA SER A 569 15.20 -9.68 2.34
C SER A 569 14.01 -10.58 1.97
N SER A 570 14.05 -11.85 2.40
CA SER A 570 12.99 -12.82 2.13
C SER A 570 11.63 -12.45 2.73
N GLU A 571 11.58 -11.87 3.94
CA GLU A 571 10.32 -11.50 4.58
C GLU A 571 9.73 -10.21 3.99
N LEU A 572 10.55 -9.18 3.77
CA LEU A 572 10.09 -7.93 3.16
C LEU A 572 9.70 -8.14 1.68
N GLU A 573 10.44 -8.96 0.93
CA GLU A 573 10.05 -9.36 -0.42
C GLU A 573 8.73 -10.15 -0.41
N SER A 574 8.51 -11.03 0.58
CA SER A 574 7.21 -11.71 0.76
C SER A 574 6.07 -10.75 1.12
N ARG A 575 6.31 -9.73 1.96
CA ARG A 575 5.30 -8.73 2.35
C ARG A 575 4.91 -7.82 1.18
N TYR A 576 5.85 -7.44 0.32
CA TYR A 576 5.61 -6.56 -0.83
C TYR A 576 5.32 -7.31 -2.14
N SER A 577 5.17 -8.64 -2.10
CA SER A 577 4.83 -9.47 -3.26
C SER A 577 3.38 -9.27 -3.71
N ILE A 578 3.14 -8.28 -4.57
CA ILE A 578 2.15 -8.44 -5.65
C ILE A 578 2.81 -9.35 -6.68
N PHE A 579 2.22 -10.52 -6.91
CA PHE A 579 2.74 -11.48 -7.88
C PHE A 579 2.45 -11.01 -9.31
N LEU A 580 3.49 -10.93 -10.14
CA LEU A 580 3.35 -10.81 -11.59
C LEU A 580 3.38 -12.22 -12.19
N PHE A 581 2.42 -12.53 -13.05
CA PHE A 581 2.43 -13.80 -13.78
C PHE A 581 3.26 -13.66 -15.07
N GLU A 582 4.39 -14.39 -15.16
CA GLU A 582 5.24 -14.49 -16.35
C GLU A 582 5.39 -15.96 -16.80
N GLU A 583 5.63 -16.20 -18.09
CA GLU A 583 5.94 -17.54 -18.63
C GLU A 583 7.43 -17.68 -18.94
N GLU A 584 8.15 -18.57 -18.24
CA GLU A 584 9.55 -18.84 -18.57
C GLU A 584 9.67 -19.97 -19.60
N VAL A 585 9.95 -19.59 -20.86
CA VAL A 585 10.20 -20.54 -21.96
C VAL A 585 11.67 -20.95 -21.97
N SER A 586 12.02 -21.92 -21.13
CA SER A 586 13.38 -22.47 -21.06
C SER A 586 13.64 -23.50 -22.18
N VAL A 587 14.78 -23.41 -22.85
CA VAL A 587 15.18 -24.37 -23.90
C VAL A 587 16.47 -25.08 -23.49
N VAL A 588 16.33 -26.31 -22.99
CA VAL A 588 17.45 -27.13 -22.49
C VAL A 588 17.64 -28.32 -23.42
N ASN A 589 18.84 -28.47 -23.98
CA ASN A 589 19.22 -29.57 -24.88
C ASN A 589 18.23 -29.81 -26.04
N GLY A 590 17.70 -28.72 -26.62
CA GLY A 590 16.76 -28.78 -27.75
C GLY A 590 15.33 -29.18 -27.39
N ARG A 591 15.01 -29.39 -26.10
CA ARG A 591 13.64 -29.50 -25.61
C ARG A 591 13.18 -28.14 -25.10
N VAL A 592 11.99 -27.72 -25.54
CA VAL A 592 11.28 -26.58 -24.94
C VAL A 592 10.60 -27.07 -23.68
N SER A 593 10.83 -26.39 -22.56
CA SER A 593 10.12 -26.57 -21.30
C SER A 593 9.47 -25.24 -20.94
N LEU A 594 8.15 -25.17 -21.07
CA LEU A 594 7.38 -24.12 -20.42
C LEU A 594 7.39 -24.38 -18.91
N SER A 595 7.94 -23.44 -18.16
CA SER A 595 7.90 -23.42 -16.70
C SER A 595 6.93 -22.31 -16.28
N VAL A 596 5.87 -22.69 -15.57
CA VAL A 596 5.05 -21.72 -14.82
C VAL A 596 5.78 -21.43 -13.52
N LEU A 597 6.14 -20.17 -13.31
CA LEU A 597 6.93 -19.74 -12.15
C LEU A 597 6.32 -18.46 -11.55
N LEU A 598 5.56 -18.61 -10.46
CA LEU A 598 5.50 -17.51 -9.50
C LEU A 598 6.84 -17.43 -8.77
N VAL A 599 7.38 -16.22 -8.63
CA VAL A 599 8.75 -16.00 -8.15
C VAL A 599 8.77 -15.36 -6.74
N PRO A 600 8.74 -16.16 -5.66
CA PRO A 600 9.40 -15.76 -4.42
C PRO A 600 10.92 -15.93 -4.62
N ILE A 601 11.68 -14.85 -4.50
CA ILE A 601 13.11 -14.84 -4.86
C ILE A 601 13.97 -15.32 -3.67
N ASP A 602 14.49 -16.56 -3.75
CA ASP A 602 15.93 -16.86 -3.56
C ASP A 602 16.21 -18.38 -3.51
N VAL A 603 16.82 -18.94 -4.57
CA VAL A 603 18.10 -19.69 -4.50
C VAL A 603 18.75 -19.71 -5.89
N VAL A 604 19.84 -18.96 -6.10
CA VAL A 604 20.69 -19.12 -7.29
C VAL A 604 21.76 -20.18 -7.02
N ILE A 605 21.46 -21.46 -7.28
CA ILE A 605 22.50 -22.49 -7.35
C ILE A 605 23.24 -22.33 -8.68
N ILE A 606 24.42 -21.68 -8.66
CA ILE A 606 25.31 -21.66 -9.82
C ILE A 606 25.93 -23.05 -10.01
N ILE A 607 25.21 -23.94 -10.69
CA ILE A 607 25.77 -25.21 -11.17
C ILE A 607 26.68 -24.89 -12.37
N SER A 608 27.92 -24.53 -12.07
CA SER A 608 29.00 -24.43 -13.05
C SER A 608 29.31 -25.82 -13.61
N VAL A 609 28.58 -26.24 -14.65
CA VAL A 609 28.86 -27.47 -15.40
C VAL A 609 30.14 -27.29 -16.22
N LEU A 610 31.29 -27.47 -15.56
CA LEU A 610 32.59 -27.60 -16.21
C LEU A 610 32.61 -28.91 -17.01
N THR A 611 32.30 -28.83 -18.31
CA THR A 611 32.45 -29.93 -19.28
C THR A 611 33.92 -30.19 -19.59
N ALA A 612 34.64 -30.71 -18.61
CA ALA A 612 36.06 -31.04 -18.72
C ALA A 612 36.28 -32.45 -19.29
N ASN A 613 36.51 -32.53 -20.61
CA ASN A 613 37.33 -33.54 -21.30
C ASN A 613 36.80 -35.01 -21.32
N ARG A 614 37.00 -35.82 -22.37
CA ARG A 614 38.20 -35.95 -23.21
C ARG A 614 37.96 -36.66 -24.57
N ASP A 615 38.85 -36.39 -25.52
CA ASP A 615 39.42 -37.23 -26.60
C ASP A 615 38.59 -38.32 -27.33
N SER A 616 38.46 -38.15 -28.65
CA SER A 616 39.03 -39.10 -29.64
C SER A 616 39.36 -38.35 -30.95
N ALA A 617 40.21 -38.90 -31.81
CA ALA A 617 40.90 -38.16 -32.88
C ALA A 617 40.70 -38.77 -34.28
N ALA A 618 40.93 -37.95 -35.32
CA ALA A 618 41.60 -38.26 -36.60
C ALA A 618 41.06 -37.47 -37.82
N ASP A 619 41.99 -37.23 -38.76
CA ASP A 619 41.86 -37.06 -40.22
C ASP A 619 41.22 -35.83 -40.92
N ALA A 620 42.07 -35.29 -41.81
CA ALA A 620 41.81 -34.80 -43.18
C ALA A 620 41.24 -33.38 -43.46
N LEU A 621 42.15 -32.51 -43.93
CA LEU A 621 41.96 -31.47 -44.97
C LEU A 621 41.44 -32.08 -46.31
N PRO A 622 40.96 -31.32 -47.36
CA PRO A 622 41.26 -29.90 -47.66
C PRO A 622 40.16 -28.98 -48.31
N ARG A 623 40.42 -27.65 -48.28
CA ARG A 623 40.12 -26.58 -49.30
C ARG A 623 38.70 -26.34 -49.87
N HIS A 624 38.23 -25.07 -49.80
CA HIS A 624 38.13 -24.10 -50.95
C HIS A 624 37.45 -22.76 -50.51
N THR A 625 38.16 -21.63 -50.37
CA THR A 625 38.45 -20.50 -51.31
C THR A 625 37.34 -19.45 -51.59
N GLY A 626 37.64 -18.17 -51.29
CA GLY A 626 36.90 -16.94 -51.66
C GLY A 626 36.87 -15.92 -50.49
N LEU A 627 37.68 -14.84 -50.41
CA LEU A 627 37.73 -13.58 -51.20
C LEU A 627 36.41 -12.77 -51.10
N GLY A 628 36.36 -11.52 -50.62
CA GLY A 628 37.32 -10.56 -50.02
C GLY A 628 36.52 -9.41 -49.33
N GLY A 629 37.04 -8.24 -48.91
CA GLY A 629 38.38 -7.67 -48.86
C GLY A 629 38.36 -6.13 -48.62
N GLY A 630 39.27 -5.58 -47.79
CA GLY A 630 39.46 -4.13 -47.52
C GLY A 630 38.67 -3.56 -46.32
N GLY A 631 39.13 -2.52 -45.61
CA GLY A 631 40.44 -1.83 -45.65
C GLY A 631 40.53 -0.58 -44.74
N GLY A 632 41.75 -0.23 -44.28
CA GLY A 632 42.07 0.99 -43.49
C GLY A 632 41.96 0.84 -41.96
N THR A 633 42.91 1.03 -41.04
CA THR A 633 44.33 1.51 -40.91
C THR A 633 44.55 2.85 -40.17
N ALA A 634 45.14 2.76 -38.97
CA ALA A 634 45.93 3.79 -38.24
C ALA A 634 45.14 5.04 -37.72
N SER A 635 45.65 5.85 -36.77
CA SER A 635 46.93 5.85 -36.03
C SER A 635 46.77 6.45 -34.60
N GLY A 636 47.78 6.29 -33.72
CA GLY A 636 47.88 7.04 -32.45
C GLY A 636 48.59 6.28 -31.31
N SER A 637 49.76 6.75 -30.84
CA SER A 637 50.58 6.03 -29.84
C SER A 637 51.43 6.93 -28.92
N ALA A 638 51.39 6.64 -27.61
CA ALA A 638 52.40 6.94 -26.58
C ALA A 638 52.12 5.97 -25.40
N ALA A 639 53.05 5.15 -24.87
CA ALA A 639 54.30 5.44 -24.14
C ALA A 639 54.03 6.11 -22.76
N ALA A 640 54.55 5.66 -21.61
CA ALA A 640 55.48 4.57 -21.23
C ALA A 640 55.17 4.15 -19.75
N ALA A 641 55.18 2.89 -19.29
CA ALA A 641 56.22 1.83 -19.19
C ALA A 641 57.20 1.94 -17.98
N ARG A 642 56.92 1.19 -16.90
CA ARG A 642 57.79 0.46 -15.90
C ARG A 642 56.86 -0.11 -14.80
N CYS A 643 56.91 -1.37 -14.32
CA CYS A 643 58.00 -2.27 -13.85
C CYS A 643 58.56 -1.87 -12.46
N TYR A 644 58.82 -2.75 -11.48
CA TYR A 644 59.01 -4.22 -11.50
C TYR A 644 58.49 -4.93 -10.20
N ARG A 645 58.37 -6.27 -10.21
CA ARG A 645 58.24 -7.14 -9.00
C ARG A 645 59.61 -7.36 -8.31
N ALA A 646 59.63 -7.81 -7.04
CA ALA A 646 60.13 -9.15 -6.63
C ALA A 646 60.47 -9.30 -5.11
N GLY A 647 60.36 -10.53 -4.59
CA GLY A 647 60.99 -11.01 -3.36
C GLY A 647 60.20 -10.85 -2.05
N GLY A 648 60.25 -11.79 -1.09
CA GLY A 648 60.78 -13.16 -1.14
C GLY A 648 61.42 -13.65 0.17
N GLY A 649 60.79 -14.62 0.85
CA GLY A 649 61.26 -15.21 2.12
C GLY A 649 60.80 -14.45 3.38
N GLY A 650 60.71 -15.07 4.56
CA GLY A 650 60.91 -16.49 4.89
C GLY A 650 61.69 -16.69 6.19
N GLY A 651 60.99 -16.89 7.32
CA GLY A 651 61.64 -17.18 8.60
C GLY A 651 60.70 -17.15 9.81
N THR A 652 60.58 -18.30 10.49
CA THR A 652 60.23 -18.45 11.92
C THR A 652 61.51 -18.98 12.61
N PRO A 653 61.74 -18.81 13.94
CA PRO A 653 61.02 -19.58 14.98
C PRO A 653 60.91 -18.90 16.37
N SER A 654 60.29 -19.62 17.33
CA SER A 654 60.56 -19.60 18.81
C SER A 654 60.41 -18.30 19.63
N SER A 655 60.15 -18.32 20.94
CA SER A 655 59.57 -19.32 21.87
C SER A 655 59.23 -18.62 23.21
N ASP A 656 58.53 -19.33 24.11
CA ASP A 656 58.40 -19.05 25.56
C ASP A 656 57.67 -17.76 26.00
N GLY A 657 57.02 -17.71 27.18
CA GLY A 657 56.69 -18.78 28.12
C GLY A 657 56.29 -18.25 29.51
N THR A 658 55.38 -18.96 30.22
CA THR A 658 54.89 -18.68 31.61
C THR A 658 54.11 -17.34 31.76
N SER A 659 53.22 -17.07 32.74
CA SER A 659 52.70 -17.74 33.97
C SER A 659 51.29 -17.15 34.29
N SER A 660 50.39 -17.62 35.16
CA SER A 660 50.15 -18.90 35.88
C SER A 660 48.87 -18.78 36.78
N VAL A 661 48.41 -19.88 37.41
CA VAL A 661 47.96 -20.03 38.84
C VAL A 661 47.20 -18.83 39.50
N THR A 662 45.98 -18.90 40.06
CA THR A 662 45.01 -19.98 40.49
C THR A 662 43.63 -19.32 40.77
N GLY A 663 42.49 -19.99 40.96
CA GLY A 663 42.14 -21.43 40.87
C GLY A 663 41.12 -21.90 41.94
N CYS A 664 40.17 -22.79 41.57
CA CYS A 664 39.28 -23.60 42.44
C CYS A 664 38.18 -22.86 43.27
N CYS A 665 37.08 -23.49 43.75
CA CYS A 665 36.49 -24.82 43.43
C CYS A 665 35.10 -25.08 44.07
N ARG A 666 34.26 -25.92 43.41
CA ARG A 666 33.28 -26.89 43.99
C ARG A 666 32.03 -26.33 44.73
N LYS A 667 30.89 -27.04 44.90
CA LYS A 667 30.29 -28.24 44.25
C LYS A 667 28.76 -28.27 44.53
N ALA A 668 28.02 -29.16 43.85
CA ALA A 668 26.58 -29.42 44.09
C ALA A 668 26.32 -30.72 44.90
N HIS A 669 25.10 -30.86 45.48
CA HIS A 669 24.24 -32.07 45.63
C HIS A 669 22.89 -31.58 46.25
N GLN A 670 21.70 -31.87 45.67
CA GLN A 670 20.85 -33.08 45.79
C GLN A 670 20.32 -33.39 47.21
N GLY A 671 18.99 -33.50 47.37
CA GLY A 671 18.33 -33.95 48.62
C GLY A 671 16.80 -33.82 48.62
N SER A 672 16.09 -34.90 48.28
CA SER A 672 14.64 -34.98 47.99
C SER A 672 13.67 -34.95 49.20
N ASN A 673 12.38 -34.68 48.91
CA ASN A 673 11.21 -35.61 49.05
C ASN A 673 9.99 -35.16 49.91
N ARG A 674 8.77 -35.43 49.37
CA ARG A 674 7.41 -35.44 50.01
C ARG A 674 6.81 -34.08 50.48
N GLY A 675 5.49 -33.85 50.37
CA GLY A 675 4.45 -34.61 49.66
C GLY A 675 2.99 -34.12 49.89
N ASN A 676 2.08 -34.61 49.04
CA ASN A 676 0.62 -34.85 49.19
C ASN A 676 -0.38 -33.88 49.88
N CYS A 677 -1.50 -33.70 49.16
CA CYS A 677 -2.91 -33.62 49.62
C CYS A 677 -3.47 -32.38 50.36
N SER A 678 -4.56 -31.86 49.80
CA SER A 678 -5.66 -31.12 50.47
C SER A 678 -6.40 -32.00 51.50
N PRO A 679 -7.27 -31.48 52.40
CA PRO A 679 -8.34 -30.50 52.16
C PRO A 679 -8.32 -29.28 53.12
N GLY A 680 -9.36 -28.43 53.10
CA GLY A 680 -9.54 -27.32 54.05
C GLY A 680 -10.90 -27.38 54.75
N GLU A 681 -11.18 -26.45 55.68
CA GLU A 681 -12.53 -26.26 56.25
C GLU A 681 -12.67 -24.92 57.01
N GLY A 682 -13.84 -24.26 56.87
CA GLY A 682 -14.34 -23.20 57.77
C GLY A 682 -13.69 -21.81 57.72
N ARG A 683 -14.29 -20.72 58.23
CA ARG A 683 -15.66 -20.36 58.69
C ARG A 683 -15.70 -18.81 58.73
N GLU A 684 -16.78 -18.07 58.50
CA GLU A 684 -18.17 -18.37 58.08
C GLU A 684 -18.62 -17.20 57.15
N SER A 685 -19.85 -16.65 56.98
CA SER A 685 -21.16 -16.72 57.64
C SER A 685 -22.30 -16.30 56.67
N GLU A 686 -23.54 -16.70 56.99
CA GLU A 686 -24.87 -16.07 56.74
C GLU A 686 -25.07 -15.10 55.53
N LEU A 687 -25.86 -15.46 54.50
CA LEU A 687 -27.36 -15.41 54.40
C LEU A 687 -27.91 -13.96 54.26
N ARG A 688 -28.81 -13.57 53.31
CA ARG A 688 -29.81 -14.32 52.51
C ARG A 688 -30.07 -13.74 51.09
N ASP A 689 -30.79 -14.53 50.30
CA ASP A 689 -31.52 -14.29 49.03
C ASP A 689 -32.97 -14.90 49.23
N PRO A 690 -33.92 -15.07 48.27
CA PRO A 690 -34.34 -14.33 47.06
C PRO A 690 -35.86 -13.94 47.02
N GLY A 691 -36.29 -13.20 45.98
CA GLY A 691 -37.67 -13.22 45.37
C GLY A 691 -38.83 -12.52 46.11
N GLY A 692 -40.03 -12.31 45.52
CA GLY A 692 -40.43 -12.40 44.10
C GLY A 692 -41.97 -12.41 43.83
N VAL A 693 -42.41 -11.72 42.76
CA VAL A 693 -43.69 -11.85 41.97
C VAL A 693 -45.04 -11.39 42.61
N LEU A 694 -45.97 -10.90 41.74
CA LEU A 694 -47.40 -10.50 41.95
C LEU A 694 -47.63 -9.15 42.69
N GLY A 695 -48.66 -8.34 42.41
CA GLY A 695 -49.75 -8.37 41.41
C GLY A 695 -50.73 -7.16 41.56
N ASP A 696 -51.64 -6.95 40.59
CA ASP A 696 -52.74 -5.94 40.56
C ASP A 696 -52.37 -4.43 40.61
N GLY A 697 -53.18 -3.44 40.18
CA GLY A 697 -54.41 -3.48 39.35
C GLY A 697 -55.34 -2.24 39.50
N GLN A 698 -55.70 -1.57 38.39
CA GLN A 698 -56.75 -0.50 38.25
C GLN A 698 -56.51 0.84 38.99
N SER A 699 -57.10 2.01 38.64
CA SER A 699 -57.74 2.57 37.40
C SER A 699 -58.04 4.08 37.59
N ARG A 700 -58.50 4.81 36.52
CA ARG A 700 -59.14 6.17 36.53
C ARG A 700 -58.20 7.36 36.78
N ASP A 701 -58.46 8.63 36.40
CA ASP A 701 -59.43 9.39 35.54
C ASP A 701 -58.83 10.85 35.43
N ASN A 702 -59.09 11.79 34.50
CA ASN A 702 -59.86 11.97 33.25
C ASN A 702 -59.31 13.25 32.51
N GLU A 703 -59.93 13.70 31.40
CA GLU A 703 -59.82 15.02 30.71
C GLU A 703 -58.58 15.31 29.81
N ALA A 704 -58.67 16.07 28.70
CA ALA A 704 -59.80 16.42 27.79
C ALA A 704 -59.28 17.12 26.49
N ALA A 705 -60.19 17.28 25.51
CA ALA A 705 -60.13 18.11 24.29
C ALA A 705 -59.42 17.57 23.03
N GLU A 706 -60.18 17.53 21.94
CA GLU A 706 -59.83 17.19 20.55
C GLU A 706 -59.91 18.46 19.68
N ASP A 707 -59.38 18.43 18.45
CA ASP A 707 -60.00 19.14 17.32
C ASP A 707 -59.49 18.57 15.97
N GLU A 708 -60.35 18.51 14.94
CA GLU A 708 -60.10 17.82 13.66
C GLU A 708 -60.35 18.71 12.41
N VAL A 709 -59.42 18.66 11.42
CA VAL A 709 -59.76 18.67 9.95
C VAL A 709 -60.34 20.05 9.46
N PRO A 710 -60.67 20.39 8.17
CA PRO A 710 -60.60 19.72 6.85
C PRO A 710 -59.75 20.39 5.72
N GLU A 711 -59.86 19.79 4.53
CA GLU A 711 -59.29 20.17 3.22
C GLU A 711 -59.93 21.37 2.45
N ARG A 712 -59.16 21.89 1.48
CA ARG A 712 -59.54 22.32 0.09
C ARG A 712 -60.09 23.72 -0.25
N ILE A 713 -59.97 24.02 -1.56
CA ILE A 713 -60.44 25.17 -2.39
C ILE A 713 -59.62 26.48 -2.19
N GLY A 714 -59.21 27.24 -3.22
CA GLY A 714 -59.19 26.97 -4.67
C GLY A 714 -59.24 28.23 -5.57
N LEU A 715 -58.37 28.29 -6.60
CA LEU A 715 -58.37 29.17 -7.80
C LEU A 715 -58.20 30.71 -7.64
N ALA A 716 -57.14 31.25 -8.26
CA ALA A 716 -57.22 32.34 -9.27
C ALA A 716 -55.86 32.55 -9.98
N ASP A 717 -55.88 32.78 -11.29
CA ASP A 717 -54.78 33.27 -12.15
C ASP A 717 -55.22 34.64 -12.74
N PRO A 718 -54.32 35.55 -13.16
CA PRO A 718 -54.09 35.65 -14.60
C PRO A 718 -52.68 36.11 -15.07
N SER A 719 -52.22 35.44 -16.13
CA SER A 719 -51.57 36.02 -17.34
C SER A 719 -50.11 36.52 -17.31
N GLY A 720 -49.38 36.23 -18.39
CA GLY A 720 -48.01 36.66 -18.65
C GLY A 720 -47.35 35.90 -19.81
N GLU A 721 -47.82 36.10 -21.04
CA GLU A 721 -47.27 35.45 -22.25
C GLU A 721 -45.94 36.06 -22.70
N GLU A 722 -45.01 35.25 -23.19
CA GLU A 722 -44.53 35.30 -24.59
C GLU A 722 -43.74 34.04 -24.96
N SER A 723 -43.44 33.84 -26.26
CA SER A 723 -43.13 32.51 -26.81
C SER A 723 -42.02 32.45 -27.87
N SER A 724 -41.39 31.27 -27.96
CA SER A 724 -40.71 30.67 -29.13
C SER A 724 -39.59 31.43 -29.87
N ALA A 725 -38.40 30.84 -29.92
CA ALA A 725 -37.67 30.46 -31.15
C ALA A 725 -36.28 29.89 -30.82
N GLY A 726 -35.77 28.95 -31.62
CA GLY A 726 -34.39 28.42 -31.53
C GLY A 726 -34.31 26.90 -31.65
#